data_AF-A0A836EME6-F1
#
_entry.id   AF-A0A836EME6-F1
#
_cell.length_a   1.000
_cell.length_b   1.000
_cell.length_c   1.000
_cell.angle_alpha   90.00
_cell.angle_beta   90.00
_cell.angle_gamma   90.00
#
_symmetry.space_group_name_H-M   'P 1'
#
loop_
_entity.id
_entity.type
_entity.pdbx_description
1 polymer ?
#
loop_
_entity_poly.entity_id
_entity_poly.type
_entity_poly.pdbx_seq_one_letter_code
_entity_poly.pdbx_strand_id
1 'polypeptide(L)'
;MLYIIDISEPTVLTQAEYEEISYTTFQTQFLLYTRNNRKVGEPLIINDNDSVKKSSWNPTHPTRIITHGWRGDIEDKSACALIRDAYLSIGHYNVILIDWSKAAGYLWYWKVARSVPLVAERVTQLIDFLQSKAGLDPSKTKVIGHSLGGHVVGLAARNANDNIAEAVALDPAKPLFDSKGPGERVDRSDAARVQVIHTSILGLGEPIGNADFYPNGGKSQPGCGIIALTCAHARSYEYYAESILNPTGFRAGNVFMGGPSLDPKYLLLTVYPSLLTIAINLNYTNDINDSGTLTLSDINESEFILINIFNTIYKDAKKTTFHLYTRNNPEIGQQLFIDDLYSIKKSFWNPDHPTRLIIHGWKGNCETTICTDIRDAYLNVGDYNIILIDWRAAANHLYSKSARSTPIVSQYVALLIDFLENNASLDPDRTTIIGYSLGGHIASLSARFATGKIREVVGKSNDEAFYSLFSYLLILNFSFTALDPAGPCFEYKEPGERVDKTDAILVQVIHTCIKYMGIKSAIGTSDFYVNGGEEQPGCGNLMAITCAHMRALEYYIESILNPRGFRAGKVFMGGPSLDPKNILNGYLLLVVYPSLLASIATNLNYTIVIDDHGIPNLIDTNEPKFTQADFKEIDESVQKTTFYLYTRNNPEIGQQLIIDDMDSVKKSFWNPNHPTRFVTHGWHGNCDGGCTQIRDAFLNVGDYNIILIDWRDAANHLYAISVRSAPLVSQHVAFLINFLEKNANLDSNKTAIIGHSLGAHVASLSARFATSKIAEVIALDPAAPLFETNGPGERVDKSDAILVQVIHTCTKFVGIKSAIGTSDFYPNGGEEQPGCGPIKWIGDVEAMRCAHSRSEMYYIESITNPTGFRARDVFMGGPSIDRNANGTYTLKTASESPFALG
;
A
#
# COMPACT_ATOMS: atom_id res chain seq x y z
N MET A 1 -0.32 -34.41 -13.27
CA MET A 1 0.05 -35.69 -12.63
C MET A 1 0.89 -35.35 -11.41
N LEU A 2 0.51 -35.78 -10.20
CA LEU A 2 1.25 -35.49 -8.97
C LEU A 2 2.36 -36.55 -8.84
N TYR A 3 3.62 -36.14 -8.73
CA TYR A 3 4.75 -37.05 -8.54
C TYR A 3 5.25 -36.94 -7.11
N ILE A 4 5.34 -38.07 -6.42
CA ILE A 4 6.07 -38.16 -5.16
C ILE A 4 7.55 -38.33 -5.54
N ILE A 5 8.38 -37.36 -5.17
CA ILE A 5 9.82 -37.37 -5.47
C ILE A 5 10.60 -37.90 -4.28
N ASP A 6 11.50 -38.83 -4.56
CA ASP A 6 12.51 -39.26 -3.59
C ASP A 6 13.71 -38.29 -3.65
N ILE A 7 13.93 -37.60 -2.53
CA ILE A 7 15.04 -36.66 -2.33
C ILE A 7 16.19 -37.30 -1.54
N SER A 8 16.15 -38.61 -1.28
CA SER A 8 17.29 -39.33 -0.69
C SER A 8 18.35 -39.57 -1.75
N GLU A 9 19.29 -38.63 -1.82
CA GLU A 9 20.39 -38.68 -2.76
C GLU A 9 21.44 -39.73 -2.32
N PRO A 10 21.86 -40.67 -3.20
CA PRO A 10 22.94 -41.58 -2.88
C PRO A 10 24.24 -40.83 -2.62
N THR A 11 24.89 -41.15 -1.49
CA THR A 11 26.18 -40.56 -1.12
C THR A 11 27.30 -40.97 -2.08
N VAL A 12 27.19 -42.12 -2.73
CA VAL A 12 28.11 -42.62 -3.76
C VAL A 12 27.30 -43.19 -4.91
N LEU A 13 27.63 -42.78 -6.15
CA LEU A 13 27.06 -43.38 -7.36
C LEU A 13 27.82 -44.65 -7.71
N THR A 14 27.10 -45.67 -8.15
CA THR A 14 27.74 -46.80 -8.82
C THR A 14 28.34 -46.35 -10.16
N GLN A 15 29.36 -47.07 -10.64
CA GLN A 15 29.99 -46.79 -11.94
C GLN A 15 28.95 -46.78 -13.07
N ALA A 16 27.98 -47.72 -13.04
CA ALA A 16 26.91 -47.79 -14.03
C ALA A 16 25.99 -46.57 -14.00
N GLU A 17 25.61 -46.08 -12.81
CA GLU A 17 24.78 -44.88 -12.68
C GLU A 17 25.52 -43.63 -13.17
N TYR A 18 26.81 -43.51 -12.87
CA TYR A 18 27.64 -42.42 -13.36
C TYR A 18 27.74 -42.44 -14.90
N GLU A 19 28.05 -43.60 -15.49
CA GLU A 19 28.13 -43.78 -16.93
C GLU A 19 26.80 -43.48 -17.63
N GLU A 20 25.68 -43.88 -17.05
CA GLU A 20 24.35 -43.64 -17.60
C GLU A 20 23.98 -42.13 -17.57
N ILE A 21 24.27 -41.45 -16.46
CA ILE A 21 24.08 -39.99 -16.34
C ILE A 21 24.98 -39.26 -17.34
N SER A 22 26.27 -39.61 -17.42
CA SER A 22 27.20 -39.02 -18.39
C SER A 22 26.77 -39.28 -19.83
N TYR A 23 26.29 -40.47 -20.16
CA TYR A 23 25.82 -40.82 -21.50
C TYR A 23 24.59 -40.01 -21.90
N THR A 24 23.58 -39.92 -21.03
CA THR A 24 22.34 -39.17 -21.34
C THR A 24 22.56 -37.66 -21.38
N THR A 25 23.45 -37.12 -20.55
CA THR A 25 23.84 -35.69 -20.61
C THR A 25 24.66 -35.37 -21.85
N PHE A 26 25.50 -36.29 -22.33
CA PHE A 26 26.23 -36.13 -23.60
C PHE A 26 25.28 -36.01 -24.81
N GLN A 27 24.10 -36.65 -24.74
CA GLN A 27 23.06 -36.58 -25.77
C GLN A 27 22.27 -35.26 -25.78
N THR A 28 22.62 -34.29 -24.93
CA THR A 28 22.03 -32.94 -24.97
C THR A 28 22.15 -32.33 -26.36
N GLN A 29 21.04 -31.89 -26.92
CA GLN A 29 20.96 -31.30 -28.26
C GLN A 29 20.86 -29.78 -28.17
N PHE A 30 21.44 -29.10 -29.16
CA PHE A 30 21.39 -27.65 -29.30
C PHE A 30 20.77 -27.32 -30.65
N LEU A 31 19.58 -26.72 -30.62
CA LEU A 31 18.84 -26.41 -31.83
C LEU A 31 18.71 -24.89 -32.00
N LEU A 32 19.23 -24.38 -33.11
CA LEU A 32 19.14 -22.98 -33.48
C LEU A 32 17.80 -22.69 -34.16
N TYR A 33 17.16 -21.65 -33.68
CA TYR A 33 15.98 -21.04 -34.26
C TYR A 33 16.24 -19.57 -34.54
N THR A 34 15.78 -19.13 -35.69
CA THR A 34 15.74 -17.75 -36.13
C THR A 34 14.35 -17.44 -36.69
N ARG A 35 14.10 -16.18 -37.07
CA ARG A 35 12.86 -15.81 -37.76
C ARG A 35 12.63 -16.58 -39.07
N ASN A 36 13.69 -17.11 -39.68
CA ASN A 36 13.60 -17.83 -40.95
C ASN A 36 13.25 -19.32 -40.78
N ASN A 37 13.50 -19.90 -39.59
CA ASN A 37 13.28 -21.31 -39.30
C ASN A 37 12.54 -21.51 -37.96
N ARG A 38 11.49 -20.72 -37.70
CA ARG A 38 10.77 -20.68 -36.42
C ARG A 38 10.22 -22.03 -35.93
N LYS A 39 9.88 -22.93 -36.86
CA LYS A 39 9.24 -24.22 -36.55
C LYS A 39 10.21 -25.40 -36.48
N VAL A 40 11.34 -25.32 -37.19
CA VAL A 40 12.28 -26.43 -37.34
C VAL A 40 13.67 -25.95 -36.97
N GLY A 41 14.16 -26.42 -35.83
CA GLY A 41 15.47 -26.03 -35.31
C GLY A 41 16.59 -26.68 -36.12
N GLU A 42 17.64 -25.91 -36.38
CA GLU A 42 18.85 -26.39 -37.07
C GLU A 42 19.87 -26.85 -36.02
N PRO A 43 20.40 -28.08 -36.11
CA PRO A 43 21.30 -28.59 -35.09
C PRO A 43 22.64 -27.86 -35.10
N LEU A 44 23.06 -27.38 -33.93
CA LEU A 44 24.41 -26.90 -33.68
C LEU A 44 25.20 -28.00 -32.96
N ILE A 45 26.32 -28.41 -33.56
CA ILE A 45 27.18 -29.47 -33.02
C ILE A 45 28.44 -28.80 -32.46
N ILE A 46 28.71 -29.04 -31.17
CA ILE A 46 29.90 -28.51 -30.48
C ILE A 46 31.16 -28.94 -31.24
N ASN A 47 32.05 -27.98 -31.48
CA ASN A 47 33.31 -28.15 -32.24
C ASN A 47 33.15 -28.47 -33.74
N ASP A 48 31.94 -28.38 -34.30
CA ASP A 48 31.70 -28.53 -35.74
C ASP A 48 31.34 -27.19 -36.39
N ASN A 49 32.35 -26.53 -36.99
CA ASN A 49 32.16 -25.26 -37.69
C ASN A 49 31.18 -25.37 -38.88
N ASP A 50 31.05 -26.54 -39.49
CA ASP A 50 30.17 -26.71 -40.63
C ASP A 50 28.70 -26.78 -40.20
N SER A 51 28.40 -27.24 -38.97
CA SER A 51 27.05 -27.14 -38.40
C SER A 51 26.58 -25.69 -38.30
N VAL A 52 27.47 -24.78 -37.87
CA VAL A 52 27.19 -23.34 -37.79
C VAL A 52 27.01 -22.75 -39.20
N LYS A 53 27.92 -23.03 -40.14
CA LYS A 53 27.86 -22.49 -41.51
C LYS A 53 26.63 -22.93 -42.30
N LYS A 54 26.13 -24.15 -42.04
CA LYS A 54 24.92 -24.70 -42.70
C LYS A 54 23.62 -24.19 -42.06
N SER A 55 23.72 -23.60 -40.88
CA SER A 55 22.58 -23.03 -40.16
C SER A 55 22.34 -21.57 -40.55
N SER A 56 21.22 -21.04 -40.07
CA SER A 56 20.80 -19.64 -40.18
C SER A 56 21.50 -18.73 -39.16
N TRP A 57 22.59 -19.19 -38.52
CA TRP A 57 23.36 -18.42 -37.53
C TRP A 57 23.84 -17.08 -38.09
N ASN A 58 23.67 -16.01 -37.29
CA ASN A 58 24.17 -14.70 -37.65
C ASN A 58 24.90 -14.05 -36.45
N PRO A 59 26.23 -13.83 -36.52
CA PRO A 59 27.00 -13.25 -35.40
C PRO A 59 26.57 -11.83 -35.01
N THR A 60 25.86 -11.11 -35.87
CA THR A 60 25.39 -9.75 -35.57
C THR A 60 24.13 -9.72 -34.71
N HIS A 61 23.41 -10.84 -34.61
CA HIS A 61 22.19 -10.93 -33.81
C HIS A 61 22.51 -11.26 -32.33
N PRO A 62 21.79 -10.67 -31.35
CA PRO A 62 21.91 -11.07 -29.96
C PRO A 62 21.52 -12.55 -29.77
N THR A 63 22.21 -13.24 -28.87
CA THR A 63 22.02 -14.69 -28.65
C THR A 63 21.20 -14.96 -27.38
N ARG A 64 20.25 -15.90 -27.46
CA ARG A 64 19.40 -16.35 -26.35
C ARG A 64 19.49 -17.86 -26.26
N ILE A 65 19.96 -18.37 -25.13
CA ILE A 65 20.14 -19.81 -24.91
C ILE A 65 19.14 -20.24 -23.83
N ILE A 66 18.23 -21.17 -24.12
CA ILE A 66 17.08 -21.46 -23.28
C ILE A 66 17.01 -22.97 -22.98
N THR A 67 16.77 -23.34 -21.72
CA THR A 67 16.64 -24.74 -21.29
C THR A 67 15.48 -24.97 -20.33
N HIS A 68 15.01 -26.22 -20.28
CA HIS A 68 13.91 -26.69 -19.45
C HIS A 68 14.40 -27.42 -18.19
N GLY A 69 13.47 -27.81 -17.31
CA GLY A 69 13.73 -28.57 -16.09
C GLY A 69 13.27 -30.03 -16.15
N TRP A 70 13.01 -30.59 -14.97
CA TRP A 70 12.57 -31.99 -14.80
C TRP A 70 11.30 -32.31 -15.57
N ARG A 71 11.32 -33.41 -16.33
CA ARG A 71 10.25 -33.85 -17.24
C ARG A 71 9.84 -32.82 -18.30
N GLY A 72 10.68 -31.83 -18.57
CA GLY A 72 10.51 -30.89 -19.67
C GLY A 72 11.13 -31.38 -20.97
N ASP A 73 10.82 -30.65 -22.03
CA ASP A 73 11.32 -30.82 -23.39
C ASP A 73 11.35 -29.45 -24.10
N ILE A 74 11.58 -29.47 -25.41
CA ILE A 74 11.59 -28.28 -26.28
C ILE A 74 10.44 -28.27 -27.31
N GLU A 75 9.47 -29.17 -27.17
CA GLU A 75 8.35 -29.29 -28.11
C GLU A 75 7.39 -28.09 -28.01
N ASP A 76 6.42 -28.02 -28.93
CA ASP A 76 5.43 -26.94 -28.93
C ASP A 76 4.68 -26.89 -27.59
N LYS A 77 4.51 -25.67 -27.06
CA LYS A 77 3.94 -25.35 -25.74
C LYS A 77 4.84 -25.65 -24.54
N SER A 78 6.08 -26.13 -24.73
CA SER A 78 7.08 -26.20 -23.66
C SER A 78 7.52 -24.80 -23.18
N ALA A 79 8.15 -24.74 -22.01
CA ALA A 79 8.77 -23.52 -21.49
C ALA A 79 9.77 -22.92 -22.50
N CYS A 80 10.58 -23.77 -23.11
CA CYS A 80 11.56 -23.40 -24.13
C CYS A 80 10.89 -22.81 -25.39
N ALA A 81 9.87 -23.47 -25.91
CA ALA A 81 9.15 -23.02 -27.11
C ALA A 81 8.46 -21.66 -26.89
N LEU A 82 7.84 -21.44 -25.74
CA LEU A 82 7.18 -20.17 -25.41
C LEU A 82 8.16 -19.00 -25.40
N ILE A 83 9.32 -19.16 -24.76
CA ILE A 83 10.34 -18.10 -24.69
C ILE A 83 11.01 -17.89 -26.06
N ARG A 84 11.25 -18.96 -26.82
CA ARG A 84 11.71 -18.88 -28.22
C ARG A 84 10.76 -18.03 -29.04
N ASP A 85 9.49 -18.36 -29.00
CA ASP A 85 8.48 -17.69 -29.82
C ASP A 85 8.33 -16.22 -29.43
N ALA A 86 8.49 -15.88 -28.15
CA ALA A 86 8.52 -14.50 -27.69
C ALA A 86 9.68 -13.69 -28.32
N TYR A 87 10.93 -14.19 -28.20
CA TYR A 87 12.09 -13.51 -28.78
C TYR A 87 12.02 -13.39 -30.31
N LEU A 88 11.64 -14.46 -31.00
CA LEU A 88 11.53 -14.44 -32.46
C LEU A 88 10.39 -13.52 -32.95
N SER A 89 9.41 -13.24 -32.10
CA SER A 89 8.32 -12.31 -32.43
C SER A 89 8.77 -10.84 -32.36
N ILE A 90 9.66 -10.48 -31.43
CA ILE A 90 10.04 -9.06 -31.21
C ILE A 90 11.28 -8.61 -32.00
N GLY A 91 12.12 -9.52 -32.50
CA GLY A 91 13.31 -9.10 -33.25
C GLY A 91 14.10 -10.23 -33.90
N HIS A 92 15.27 -9.87 -34.42
CA HIS A 92 16.23 -10.81 -34.99
C HIS A 92 17.19 -11.29 -33.90
N TYR A 93 17.09 -12.57 -33.55
CA TYR A 93 17.89 -13.22 -32.52
C TYR A 93 18.42 -14.55 -33.04
N ASN A 94 19.56 -14.98 -32.50
CA ASN A 94 19.92 -16.40 -32.49
C ASN A 94 19.32 -17.01 -31.24
N VAL A 95 18.27 -17.82 -31.38
CA VAL A 95 17.65 -18.51 -30.23
C VAL A 95 18.07 -19.97 -30.25
N ILE A 96 18.79 -20.42 -29.23
CA ILE A 96 19.25 -21.81 -29.10
C ILE A 96 18.45 -22.48 -28.00
N LEU A 97 17.69 -23.51 -28.36
CA LEU A 97 17.03 -24.38 -27.37
C LEU A 97 17.96 -25.54 -27.01
N ILE A 98 18.09 -25.78 -25.71
CA ILE A 98 18.84 -26.91 -25.15
C ILE A 98 17.82 -28.00 -24.80
N ASP A 99 17.89 -29.13 -25.50
CA ASP A 99 17.10 -30.31 -25.20
C ASP A 99 17.96 -31.34 -24.48
N TRP A 100 17.71 -31.50 -23.19
CA TRP A 100 18.31 -32.54 -22.36
C TRP A 100 17.25 -33.51 -21.84
N SER A 101 16.10 -33.63 -22.52
CA SER A 101 14.96 -34.48 -22.17
C SER A 101 15.33 -35.94 -21.89
N LYS A 102 16.40 -36.46 -22.49
CA LYS A 102 16.94 -37.80 -22.18
C LYS A 102 17.38 -37.95 -20.73
N ALA A 103 18.06 -36.94 -20.18
CA ALA A 103 18.45 -36.90 -18.77
C ALA A 103 17.33 -36.31 -17.90
N ALA A 104 16.60 -35.29 -18.38
CA ALA A 104 15.51 -34.67 -17.63
C ALA A 104 14.28 -35.57 -17.43
N GLY A 105 14.14 -36.62 -18.25
CA GLY A 105 13.00 -37.53 -18.26
C GLY A 105 13.04 -38.65 -17.21
N TYR A 106 14.13 -38.80 -16.45
CA TYR A 106 14.20 -39.83 -15.41
C TYR A 106 13.12 -39.63 -14.33
N LEU A 107 12.57 -40.75 -13.84
CA LEU A 107 11.62 -40.74 -12.73
C LEU A 107 12.30 -40.37 -11.40
N TRP A 108 13.55 -40.79 -11.21
CA TRP A 108 14.32 -40.50 -10.00
C TRP A 108 14.85 -39.07 -10.04
N TYR A 109 14.24 -38.19 -9.25
CA TYR A 109 14.55 -36.77 -9.22
C TYR A 109 16.03 -36.48 -8.91
N TRP A 110 16.63 -37.20 -7.96
CA TRP A 110 18.05 -37.05 -7.62
C TRP A 110 18.99 -37.32 -8.80
N LYS A 111 18.62 -38.23 -9.71
CA LYS A 111 19.40 -38.56 -10.92
C LYS A 111 19.43 -37.37 -11.88
N VAL A 112 18.28 -36.69 -11.99
CA VAL A 112 18.14 -35.48 -12.80
C VAL A 112 18.89 -34.32 -12.16
N ALA A 113 18.81 -34.15 -10.83
CA ALA A 113 19.59 -33.16 -10.10
C ALA A 113 21.12 -33.34 -10.29
N ARG A 114 21.60 -34.59 -10.27
CA ARG A 114 23.02 -34.94 -10.57
C ARG A 114 23.44 -34.66 -12.01
N SER A 115 22.49 -34.55 -12.93
CA SER A 115 22.76 -34.25 -14.34
C SER A 115 22.99 -32.75 -14.58
N VAL A 116 22.48 -31.87 -13.71
CA VAL A 116 22.57 -30.40 -13.83
C VAL A 116 24.01 -29.88 -14.10
N PRO A 117 25.04 -30.22 -13.32
CA PRO A 117 26.40 -29.72 -13.57
C PRO A 117 26.99 -30.22 -14.90
N LEU A 118 26.67 -31.46 -15.30
CA LEU A 118 27.15 -32.04 -16.56
C LEU A 118 26.46 -31.40 -17.77
N VAL A 119 25.16 -31.10 -17.67
CA VAL A 119 24.46 -30.33 -18.72
C VAL A 119 25.02 -28.91 -18.78
N ALA A 120 25.28 -28.27 -17.64
CA ALA A 120 25.90 -26.94 -17.61
C ALA A 120 27.27 -26.91 -18.29
N GLU A 121 28.09 -27.96 -18.12
CA GLU A 121 29.37 -28.12 -18.83
C GLU A 121 29.16 -28.19 -20.35
N ARG A 122 28.17 -28.96 -20.82
CA ARG A 122 27.83 -29.03 -22.26
C ARG A 122 27.39 -27.68 -22.81
N VAL A 123 26.61 -26.91 -22.05
CA VAL A 123 26.18 -25.55 -22.43
C VAL A 123 27.36 -24.60 -22.49
N THR A 124 28.29 -24.69 -21.52
CA THR A 124 29.54 -23.91 -21.49
C THR A 124 30.39 -24.18 -22.73
N GLN A 125 30.60 -25.47 -23.06
CA GLN A 125 31.34 -25.88 -24.25
C GLN A 125 30.73 -25.32 -25.55
N LEU A 126 29.40 -25.24 -25.65
CA LEU A 126 28.74 -24.61 -26.79
C LEU A 126 29.00 -23.10 -26.83
N ILE A 127 28.83 -22.39 -25.70
CA ILE A 127 29.04 -20.95 -25.61
C ILE A 127 30.46 -20.60 -26.06
N ASP A 128 31.47 -21.29 -25.52
CA ASP A 128 32.88 -21.07 -25.82
C ASP A 128 33.23 -21.40 -27.28
N PHE A 129 32.63 -22.47 -27.82
CA PHE A 129 32.77 -22.83 -29.22
C PHE A 129 32.20 -21.74 -30.15
N LEU A 130 30.97 -21.28 -29.88
CA LEU A 130 30.32 -20.24 -30.69
C LEU A 130 31.02 -18.89 -30.54
N GLN A 131 31.55 -18.58 -29.36
CA GLN A 131 32.34 -17.38 -29.16
C GLN A 131 33.63 -17.41 -30.00
N SER A 132 34.38 -18.51 -29.90
CA SER A 132 35.70 -18.63 -30.55
C SER A 132 35.62 -18.85 -32.07
N LYS A 133 34.54 -19.44 -32.59
CA LYS A 133 34.42 -19.83 -34.01
C LYS A 133 33.28 -19.17 -34.76
N ALA A 134 32.24 -18.71 -34.08
CA ALA A 134 31.01 -18.22 -34.70
C ALA A 134 30.69 -16.76 -34.39
N GLY A 135 31.55 -16.05 -33.63
CA GLY A 135 31.39 -14.63 -33.35
C GLY A 135 30.26 -14.31 -32.37
N LEU A 136 29.92 -15.24 -31.46
CA LEU A 136 29.02 -14.95 -30.34
C LEU A 136 29.61 -13.84 -29.46
N ASP A 137 28.80 -12.84 -29.15
CA ASP A 137 29.14 -11.70 -28.29
C ASP A 137 28.59 -11.94 -26.86
N PRO A 138 29.44 -12.23 -25.85
CA PRO A 138 29.00 -12.50 -24.48
C PRO A 138 28.19 -11.34 -23.87
N SER A 139 28.52 -10.10 -24.22
CA SER A 139 27.86 -8.88 -23.73
C SER A 139 26.43 -8.69 -24.25
N LYS A 140 26.03 -9.48 -25.25
CA LYS A 140 24.66 -9.51 -25.81
C LYS A 140 23.99 -10.87 -25.65
N THR A 141 24.62 -11.79 -24.94
CA THR A 141 24.15 -13.16 -24.75
C THR A 141 23.38 -13.29 -23.44
N LYS A 142 22.19 -13.88 -23.49
CA LYS A 142 21.42 -14.25 -22.29
C LYS A 142 21.23 -15.76 -22.24
N VAL A 143 21.37 -16.34 -21.05
CA VAL A 143 21.06 -17.75 -20.77
C VAL A 143 19.84 -17.82 -19.85
N ILE A 144 18.86 -18.67 -20.16
CA ILE A 144 17.55 -18.71 -19.49
C ILE A 144 17.17 -20.16 -19.17
N GLY A 145 16.77 -20.42 -17.94
CA GLY A 145 16.46 -21.79 -17.50
C GLY A 145 15.30 -21.87 -16.53
N HIS A 146 14.40 -22.83 -16.75
CA HIS A 146 13.27 -23.11 -15.86
C HIS A 146 13.55 -24.28 -14.91
N SER A 147 13.14 -24.14 -13.63
CA SER A 147 13.26 -25.20 -12.63
C SER A 147 14.73 -25.64 -12.47
N LEU A 148 15.04 -26.94 -12.60
CA LEU A 148 16.43 -27.43 -12.64
C LEU A 148 17.28 -26.77 -13.74
N GLY A 149 16.65 -26.36 -14.85
CA GLY A 149 17.30 -25.60 -15.91
C GLY A 149 17.83 -24.24 -15.45
N GLY A 150 17.21 -23.62 -14.43
CA GLY A 150 17.70 -22.38 -13.83
C GLY A 150 19.10 -22.53 -13.22
N HIS A 151 19.37 -23.69 -12.60
CA HIS A 151 20.71 -24.02 -12.11
C HIS A 151 21.68 -24.34 -13.24
N VAL A 152 21.23 -25.03 -14.29
CA VAL A 152 22.06 -25.30 -15.48
C VAL A 152 22.61 -24.00 -16.08
N VAL A 153 21.75 -22.98 -16.25
CA VAL A 153 22.18 -21.74 -16.90
C VAL A 153 23.04 -20.85 -16.01
N GLY A 154 22.82 -20.85 -14.69
CA GLY A 154 23.72 -20.18 -13.74
C GLY A 154 25.12 -20.77 -13.79
N LEU A 155 25.23 -22.09 -13.61
CA LEU A 155 26.52 -22.78 -13.65
C LEU A 155 27.22 -22.67 -15.01
N ALA A 156 26.46 -22.67 -16.11
CA ALA A 156 27.03 -22.50 -17.44
C ALA A 156 27.56 -21.08 -17.68
N ALA A 157 26.84 -20.04 -17.24
CA ALA A 157 27.30 -18.65 -17.34
C ALA A 157 28.58 -18.43 -16.52
N ARG A 158 28.63 -19.00 -15.31
CA ARG A 158 29.80 -18.92 -14.42
C ARG A 158 31.05 -19.53 -15.03
N ASN A 159 30.90 -20.63 -15.76
CA ASN A 159 32.02 -21.41 -16.29
C ASN A 159 32.44 -20.99 -17.71
N ALA A 160 31.70 -20.11 -18.38
CA ALA A 160 32.06 -19.59 -19.70
C ALA A 160 33.35 -18.75 -19.63
N ASN A 161 34.11 -18.70 -20.74
CA ASN A 161 35.40 -17.99 -20.76
C ASN A 161 35.27 -16.48 -20.47
N ASP A 162 34.15 -15.87 -20.88
CA ASP A 162 33.87 -14.46 -20.69
C ASP A 162 32.53 -14.24 -19.98
N ASN A 163 32.39 -13.08 -19.33
CA ASN A 163 31.22 -12.76 -18.54
C ASN A 163 29.96 -12.60 -19.42
N ILE A 164 29.00 -13.50 -19.23
CA ILE A 164 27.72 -13.48 -19.93
C ILE A 164 26.88 -12.30 -19.44
N ALA A 165 26.21 -11.60 -20.36
CA ALA A 165 25.45 -10.38 -20.04
C ALA A 165 24.33 -10.61 -19.02
N GLU A 166 23.58 -11.70 -19.15
CA GLU A 166 22.53 -12.03 -18.18
C GLU A 166 22.23 -13.52 -18.09
N ALA A 167 22.11 -14.03 -16.87
CA ALA A 167 21.51 -15.32 -16.58
C ALA A 167 20.11 -15.12 -15.96
N VAL A 168 19.11 -15.87 -16.43
CA VAL A 168 17.74 -15.80 -15.94
C VAL A 168 17.30 -17.16 -15.41
N ALA A 169 17.03 -17.25 -14.12
CA ALA A 169 16.52 -18.43 -13.45
C ALA A 169 15.01 -18.30 -13.19
N LEU A 170 14.22 -19.15 -13.83
CA LEU A 170 12.76 -19.16 -13.77
C LEU A 170 12.32 -20.23 -12.76
N ASP A 171 11.89 -19.78 -11.58
CA ASP A 171 11.53 -20.58 -10.41
C ASP A 171 12.53 -21.72 -10.14
N PRO A 172 13.82 -21.39 -9.88
CA PRO A 172 14.88 -22.39 -9.77
C PRO A 172 14.56 -23.41 -8.68
N ALA A 173 14.64 -24.70 -9.01
CA ALA A 173 14.07 -25.76 -8.18
C ALA A 173 14.71 -25.86 -6.79
N LYS A 174 13.90 -25.93 -5.73
CA LYS A 174 14.35 -26.05 -4.35
C LYS A 174 14.88 -27.44 -3.95
N PRO A 175 14.20 -28.56 -4.28
CA PRO A 175 14.62 -29.87 -3.78
C PRO A 175 16.04 -30.23 -4.20
N LEU A 176 16.89 -30.64 -3.25
CA LEU A 176 18.34 -30.92 -3.43
C LEU A 176 19.24 -29.69 -3.71
N PHE A 177 18.68 -28.49 -3.81
CA PHE A 177 19.42 -27.25 -4.06
C PHE A 177 19.27 -26.20 -2.94
N ASP A 178 18.33 -26.38 -2.01
CA ASP A 178 18.06 -25.45 -0.89
C ASP A 178 19.28 -25.16 0.00
N SER A 179 20.08 -26.21 0.28
CA SER A 179 21.30 -26.11 1.08
C SER A 179 22.57 -25.83 0.26
N LYS A 180 22.45 -25.72 -1.07
CA LYS A 180 23.60 -25.51 -1.97
C LYS A 180 24.00 -24.04 -2.01
N GLY A 181 25.30 -23.79 -2.21
CA GLY A 181 25.86 -22.44 -2.30
C GLY A 181 26.30 -22.03 -3.70
N PRO A 182 26.99 -20.88 -3.83
CA PRO A 182 27.53 -20.40 -5.11
C PRO A 182 28.42 -21.44 -5.78
N GLY A 183 28.11 -21.81 -7.04
CA GLY A 183 28.88 -22.78 -7.83
C GLY A 183 28.40 -24.22 -7.74
N GLU A 184 27.44 -24.50 -6.87
CA GLU A 184 26.67 -25.74 -6.87
C GLU A 184 25.23 -25.52 -7.37
N ARG A 185 24.77 -24.26 -7.39
CA ARG A 185 23.49 -23.82 -7.93
C ARG A 185 23.61 -22.40 -8.49
N VAL A 186 22.53 -21.91 -9.11
CA VAL A 186 22.45 -20.51 -9.56
C VAL A 186 22.64 -19.54 -8.40
N ASP A 187 23.46 -18.52 -8.63
CA ASP A 187 23.83 -17.48 -7.68
C ASP A 187 24.09 -16.15 -8.40
N ARG A 188 23.92 -15.03 -7.69
CA ARG A 188 24.10 -13.66 -8.19
C ARG A 188 25.48 -13.36 -8.78
N SER A 189 26.47 -14.20 -8.50
CA SER A 189 27.84 -14.09 -9.02
C SER A 189 28.05 -14.76 -10.38
N ASP A 190 27.06 -15.51 -10.90
CA ASP A 190 27.24 -16.40 -12.05
C ASP A 190 27.26 -15.68 -13.42
N ALA A 191 26.82 -14.42 -13.50
CA ALA A 191 26.82 -13.62 -14.73
C ALA A 191 26.95 -12.13 -14.39
N ALA A 192 27.09 -11.27 -15.41
CA ALA A 192 27.12 -9.81 -15.21
C ALA A 192 25.83 -9.29 -14.55
N ARG A 193 24.72 -9.99 -14.79
CA ARG A 193 23.45 -9.83 -14.09
C ARG A 193 22.73 -11.17 -14.02
N VAL A 194 22.18 -11.48 -12.85
CA VAL A 194 21.38 -12.68 -12.60
C VAL A 194 19.99 -12.22 -12.19
N GLN A 195 19.00 -12.61 -12.97
CA GLN A 195 17.59 -12.35 -12.70
C GLN A 195 16.92 -13.66 -12.27
N VAL A 196 16.14 -13.61 -11.19
CA VAL A 196 15.40 -14.78 -10.70
C VAL A 196 13.93 -14.44 -10.62
N ILE A 197 13.06 -15.36 -11.04
CA ILE A 197 11.60 -15.18 -11.00
C ILE A 197 11.00 -16.30 -10.16
N HIS A 198 10.58 -15.96 -8.95
CA HIS A 198 10.03 -16.86 -7.95
C HIS A 198 8.51 -16.89 -8.05
N THR A 199 7.92 -18.05 -8.37
CA THR A 199 6.47 -18.16 -8.56
C THR A 199 5.83 -19.26 -7.72
N SER A 200 6.60 -20.16 -7.11
CA SER A 200 6.04 -21.22 -6.28
C SER A 200 6.93 -21.65 -5.12
N ILE A 201 6.33 -22.36 -4.16
CA ILE A 201 7.08 -23.03 -3.08
C ILE A 201 7.94 -24.21 -3.56
N LEU A 202 7.86 -24.60 -4.84
CA LEU A 202 8.74 -25.61 -5.45
C LEU A 202 10.07 -24.99 -5.89
N GLY A 203 10.11 -23.67 -6.08
CA GLY A 203 11.32 -22.90 -6.30
C GLY A 203 12.00 -22.49 -4.98
N LEU A 204 13.26 -22.03 -5.08
CA LEU A 204 13.97 -21.41 -3.97
C LEU A 204 13.21 -20.14 -3.52
N GLY A 205 13.13 -19.88 -2.21
CA GLY A 205 12.46 -18.67 -1.70
C GLY A 205 13.43 -17.50 -1.49
N GLU A 206 14.71 -17.79 -1.33
CA GLU A 206 15.74 -16.81 -1.00
C GLU A 206 16.08 -15.91 -2.21
N PRO A 207 16.44 -14.64 -1.98
CA PRO A 207 16.87 -13.73 -3.04
C PRO A 207 18.30 -14.05 -3.47
N ILE A 208 18.43 -14.86 -4.51
CA ILE A 208 19.71 -15.42 -4.98
C ILE A 208 20.23 -14.77 -6.26
N GLY A 209 19.52 -13.80 -6.84
CA GLY A 209 19.94 -13.02 -8.00
C GLY A 209 20.51 -11.62 -7.65
N ASN A 210 20.85 -10.87 -8.70
CA ASN A 210 21.00 -9.41 -8.61
C ASN A 210 19.63 -8.72 -8.68
N ALA A 211 18.63 -9.39 -9.28
CA ALA A 211 17.25 -8.94 -9.31
C ALA A 211 16.30 -10.14 -9.17
N ASP A 212 15.58 -10.20 -8.05
CA ASP A 212 14.64 -11.27 -7.74
C ASP A 212 13.21 -10.73 -7.83
N PHE A 213 12.38 -11.40 -8.62
CA PHE A 213 10.99 -11.05 -8.87
C PHE A 213 10.09 -12.07 -8.21
N TYR A 214 9.14 -11.62 -7.40
CA TYR A 214 8.19 -12.49 -6.71
C TYR A 214 6.75 -12.20 -7.18
N PRO A 215 6.37 -12.56 -8.43
CA PRO A 215 4.98 -12.44 -8.87
C PRO A 215 4.01 -12.98 -7.83
N ASN A 216 3.05 -12.15 -7.43
CA ASN A 216 2.02 -12.49 -6.44
C ASN A 216 2.60 -13.09 -5.13
N GLY A 217 3.76 -12.59 -4.69
CA GLY A 217 4.43 -13.05 -3.46
C GLY A 217 5.21 -14.37 -3.60
N GLY A 218 5.37 -14.88 -4.82
CA GLY A 218 6.27 -15.99 -5.16
C GLY A 218 5.91 -17.37 -4.59
N LYS A 219 4.66 -17.56 -4.14
CA LYS A 219 4.20 -18.85 -3.57
C LYS A 219 3.05 -19.48 -4.35
N SER A 220 2.04 -18.68 -4.71
CA SER A 220 0.85 -19.14 -5.42
C SER A 220 0.48 -18.11 -6.47
N GLN A 221 0.01 -18.58 -7.63
CA GLN A 221 -0.26 -17.70 -8.77
C GLN A 221 -1.75 -17.68 -9.15
N PRO A 222 -2.28 -16.54 -9.59
CA PRO A 222 -3.67 -16.42 -10.04
C PRO A 222 -4.04 -17.49 -11.08
N GLY A 223 -5.22 -18.08 -10.89
CA GLY A 223 -5.75 -19.15 -11.74
C GLY A 223 -5.22 -20.56 -11.44
N CYS A 224 -4.27 -20.74 -10.52
CA CYS A 224 -3.75 -22.06 -10.15
C CYS A 224 -4.52 -22.75 -9.00
N GLY A 225 -5.34 -22.03 -8.24
CA GLY A 225 -6.01 -22.58 -7.04
C GLY A 225 -5.03 -22.91 -5.90
N ILE A 226 -5.54 -23.28 -4.73
CA ILE A 226 -4.76 -23.40 -3.47
C ILE A 226 -3.77 -24.59 -3.48
N ILE A 227 -3.98 -25.60 -4.34
CA ILE A 227 -3.25 -26.89 -4.32
C ILE A 227 -2.40 -27.13 -5.59
N ALA A 228 -2.52 -26.33 -6.66
CA ALA A 228 -1.80 -26.60 -7.91
C ALA A 228 -0.38 -26.01 -7.95
N LEU A 229 0.51 -26.59 -7.14
CA LEU A 229 1.93 -26.21 -7.03
C LEU A 229 2.67 -26.21 -8.38
N THR A 230 2.35 -27.16 -9.26
CA THR A 230 2.96 -27.25 -10.60
C THR A 230 2.49 -26.14 -11.55
N CYS A 231 1.25 -25.66 -11.38
CA CYS A 231 0.74 -24.52 -12.14
C CYS A 231 1.49 -23.25 -11.72
N ALA A 232 1.63 -23.01 -10.41
CA ALA A 232 2.39 -21.87 -9.91
C ALA A 232 3.85 -21.92 -10.35
N HIS A 233 4.47 -23.10 -10.38
CA HIS A 233 5.86 -23.29 -10.84
C HIS A 233 6.05 -22.98 -12.34
N ALA A 234 5.05 -23.31 -13.16
CA ALA A 234 5.06 -23.05 -14.60
C ALA A 234 4.92 -21.57 -14.95
N ARG A 235 4.27 -20.77 -14.10
CA ARG A 235 4.04 -19.34 -14.36
C ARG A 235 5.31 -18.52 -14.52
N SER A 236 6.45 -18.95 -13.99
CA SER A 236 7.71 -18.22 -14.13
C SER A 236 8.15 -18.07 -15.60
N TYR A 237 8.07 -19.13 -16.41
CA TYR A 237 8.41 -19.03 -17.83
C TYR A 237 7.32 -18.35 -18.66
N GLU A 238 6.06 -18.41 -18.23
CA GLU A 238 4.96 -17.69 -18.87
C GLU A 238 5.11 -16.19 -18.66
N TYR A 239 5.34 -15.75 -17.41
CA TYR A 239 5.60 -14.35 -17.10
C TYR A 239 6.89 -13.86 -17.75
N TYR A 240 7.94 -14.67 -17.82
CA TYR A 240 9.14 -14.28 -18.54
C TYR A 240 8.90 -14.13 -20.05
N ALA A 241 8.25 -15.09 -20.69
CA ALA A 241 7.89 -15.01 -22.11
C ALA A 241 6.99 -13.79 -22.38
N GLU A 242 6.01 -13.56 -21.53
CA GLU A 242 5.13 -12.39 -21.61
C GLU A 242 5.91 -11.10 -21.38
N SER A 243 6.89 -11.07 -20.46
CA SER A 243 7.73 -9.90 -20.22
C SER A 243 8.64 -9.55 -21.40
N ILE A 244 9.01 -10.53 -22.25
CA ILE A 244 9.73 -10.25 -23.50
C ILE A 244 8.81 -9.53 -24.49
N LEU A 245 7.56 -9.96 -24.57
CA LEU A 245 6.53 -9.34 -25.42
C LEU A 245 6.06 -7.99 -24.85
N ASN A 246 6.09 -7.86 -23.53
CA ASN A 246 5.62 -6.71 -22.75
C ASN A 246 6.71 -6.27 -21.75
N PRO A 247 7.82 -5.67 -22.22
CA PRO A 247 9.00 -5.32 -21.41
C PRO A 247 8.71 -4.31 -20.29
N THR A 248 7.55 -3.65 -20.32
CA THR A 248 7.08 -2.75 -19.26
C THR A 248 6.00 -3.36 -18.36
N GLY A 249 5.44 -4.53 -18.73
CA GLY A 249 4.28 -5.13 -18.06
C GLY A 249 4.59 -5.79 -16.72
N PHE A 250 5.85 -6.18 -16.50
CA PHE A 250 6.30 -6.86 -15.29
C PHE A 250 7.34 -6.02 -14.57
N ARG A 251 6.88 -4.88 -14.02
CA ARG A 251 7.72 -3.91 -13.32
C ARG A 251 7.67 -4.13 -11.80
N ALA A 252 8.84 -4.22 -11.17
CA ALA A 252 9.01 -4.17 -9.73
C ALA A 252 9.95 -2.99 -9.40
N GLY A 253 9.39 -1.88 -8.91
CA GLY A 253 10.16 -0.64 -8.74
C GLY A 253 10.68 -0.12 -10.07
N ASN A 254 11.98 0.14 -10.20
CA ASN A 254 12.61 0.56 -11.47
C ASN A 254 13.20 -0.59 -12.30
N VAL A 255 12.98 -1.83 -11.86
CA VAL A 255 13.53 -3.02 -12.52
C VAL A 255 12.39 -3.76 -13.22
N PHE A 256 12.63 -4.14 -14.47
CA PHE A 256 11.69 -4.90 -15.27
C PHE A 256 12.10 -6.37 -15.34
N MET A 257 11.13 -7.25 -15.16
CA MET A 257 11.27 -8.68 -15.44
C MET A 257 11.54 -8.83 -16.95
N GLY A 258 12.52 -9.66 -17.34
CA GLY A 258 12.87 -9.92 -18.74
C GLY A 258 13.62 -8.84 -19.52
N GLY A 259 13.57 -7.57 -19.08
CA GLY A 259 14.13 -6.46 -19.86
C GLY A 259 15.67 -6.42 -19.92
N PRO A 260 16.30 -6.15 -21.09
CA PRO A 260 17.63 -5.52 -21.14
C PRO A 260 17.51 -4.05 -20.67
N SER A 261 18.62 -3.42 -20.26
CA SER A 261 18.66 -1.98 -19.93
C SER A 261 17.93 -1.16 -21.00
N LEU A 262 16.88 -0.44 -20.62
CA LEU A 262 15.98 0.22 -21.57
C LEU A 262 16.67 1.42 -22.25
N ASP A 263 16.86 1.32 -23.57
CA ASP A 263 17.01 2.46 -24.48
C ASP A 263 15.70 3.29 -24.46
N PRO A 264 15.76 4.60 -24.14
CA PRO A 264 14.59 5.48 -24.02
C PRO A 264 13.68 5.55 -25.26
N LYS A 265 14.14 5.13 -26.44
CA LYS A 265 13.34 5.21 -27.68
C LYS A 265 12.16 4.23 -27.76
N TYR A 266 12.12 3.20 -26.90
CA TYR A 266 11.07 2.16 -26.94
C TYR A 266 9.90 2.40 -25.96
N LEU A 267 9.86 3.53 -25.25
CA LEU A 267 8.76 3.95 -24.38
C LEU A 267 7.39 4.12 -25.08
N LEU A 268 7.37 4.09 -26.42
CA LEU A 268 6.24 4.56 -27.23
C LEU A 268 5.26 3.47 -27.69
N LEU A 269 5.35 2.22 -27.21
CA LEU A 269 4.59 1.09 -27.79
C LEU A 269 3.94 0.05 -26.84
N THR A 270 4.12 0.04 -25.51
CA THR A 270 3.80 -1.17 -24.69
C THR A 270 2.77 -1.01 -23.55
N VAL A 271 1.89 -0.01 -23.61
CA VAL A 271 0.70 0.05 -22.73
C VAL A 271 -0.39 -0.88 -23.29
N TYR A 272 -0.20 -2.21 -23.28
CA TYR A 272 -1.11 -3.18 -23.92
C TYR A 272 -1.68 -4.37 -23.08
N PRO A 273 -1.21 -4.78 -21.89
CA PRO A 273 -1.85 -5.92 -21.21
C PRO A 273 -3.09 -5.60 -20.36
N SER A 274 -3.30 -4.34 -19.95
CA SER A 274 -4.38 -3.97 -19.02
C SER A 274 -5.79 -4.10 -19.60
N LEU A 275 -5.95 -4.44 -20.88
CA LEU A 275 -7.24 -4.51 -21.57
C LEU A 275 -7.77 -5.92 -21.83
N LEU A 276 -6.99 -6.98 -21.63
CA LEU A 276 -7.56 -8.35 -21.65
C LEU A 276 -8.40 -8.59 -20.38
N THR A 277 -7.98 -8.04 -19.24
CA THR A 277 -8.76 -8.08 -17.99
C THR A 277 -10.01 -7.21 -18.04
N ILE A 278 -10.00 -6.12 -18.83
CA ILE A 278 -11.19 -5.31 -19.09
C ILE A 278 -12.12 -5.99 -20.11
N ALA A 279 -11.58 -6.71 -21.10
CA ALA A 279 -12.39 -7.47 -22.06
C ALA A 279 -13.13 -8.66 -21.42
N ILE A 280 -12.53 -9.31 -20.41
CA ILE A 280 -13.16 -10.44 -19.70
C ILE A 280 -14.19 -9.97 -18.65
N ASN A 281 -13.99 -8.79 -18.04
CA ASN A 281 -14.92 -8.24 -17.03
C ASN A 281 -16.11 -7.45 -17.60
N LEU A 282 -16.28 -7.39 -18.93
CA LEU A 282 -17.40 -6.69 -19.58
C LEU A 282 -18.56 -7.61 -19.98
N ASN A 283 -18.61 -8.86 -19.49
CA ASN A 283 -19.72 -9.78 -19.77
C ASN A 283 -20.98 -9.55 -18.91
N TYR A 284 -21.10 -8.40 -18.24
CA TYR A 284 -22.31 -8.01 -17.51
C TYR A 284 -22.55 -6.50 -17.62
N THR A 285 -23.19 -6.06 -18.71
CA THR A 285 -24.30 -5.09 -18.69
C THR A 285 -24.97 -5.08 -20.08
N ASN A 286 -26.28 -5.29 -20.08
CA ASN A 286 -27.18 -5.47 -21.21
C ASN A 286 -27.00 -4.47 -22.37
N ASP A 287 -26.74 -4.99 -23.57
CA ASP A 287 -27.30 -4.45 -24.82
C ASP A 287 -28.38 -5.43 -25.29
N ILE A 288 -29.64 -5.11 -25.03
CA ILE A 288 -30.78 -5.67 -25.75
C ILE A 288 -30.95 -4.78 -26.98
N ASN A 289 -30.81 -5.33 -28.18
CA ASN A 289 -31.30 -4.72 -29.40
C ASN A 289 -32.69 -5.28 -29.76
N ASP A 290 -33.54 -4.42 -30.35
CA ASP A 290 -34.98 -4.60 -30.61
C ASP A 290 -35.38 -5.72 -31.59
N SER A 291 -34.60 -6.80 -31.75
CA SER A 291 -34.96 -7.94 -32.61
C SER A 291 -34.71 -9.34 -32.04
N GLY A 292 -34.28 -9.48 -30.78
CA GLY A 292 -34.59 -10.66 -29.98
C GLY A 292 -34.06 -12.04 -30.43
N THR A 293 -32.85 -12.14 -31.01
CA THR A 293 -32.16 -13.44 -31.11
C THR A 293 -30.64 -13.31 -31.25
N LEU A 294 -29.88 -14.02 -30.40
CA LEU A 294 -28.49 -14.43 -30.66
C LEU A 294 -28.32 -15.91 -30.27
N THR A 295 -27.85 -16.70 -31.23
CA THR A 295 -27.49 -18.12 -31.10
C THR A 295 -26.01 -18.29 -30.74
N LEU A 296 -25.70 -19.31 -29.95
CA LEU A 296 -24.45 -19.56 -29.24
C LEU A 296 -23.25 -20.05 -30.11
N SER A 297 -23.10 -19.59 -31.36
CA SER A 297 -22.10 -20.13 -32.30
C SER A 297 -20.91 -19.23 -32.69
N ASP A 298 -20.85 -17.94 -32.30
CA ASP A 298 -19.91 -16.99 -32.92
C ASP A 298 -18.80 -16.46 -31.99
N ILE A 299 -18.19 -17.33 -31.17
CA ILE A 299 -17.16 -16.93 -30.19
C ILE A 299 -15.81 -16.53 -30.83
N ASN A 300 -15.54 -16.89 -32.10
CA ASN A 300 -14.24 -16.64 -32.74
C ASN A 300 -14.07 -15.27 -33.44
N GLU A 301 -15.12 -14.45 -33.61
CA GLU A 301 -14.99 -13.11 -34.24
C GLU A 301 -14.72 -11.98 -33.23
N SER A 302 -14.95 -12.22 -31.93
CA SER A 302 -14.89 -11.20 -30.87
C SER A 302 -13.46 -10.72 -30.53
N GLU A 303 -12.47 -11.60 -30.61
CA GLU A 303 -11.07 -11.31 -30.24
C GLU A 303 -10.37 -10.38 -31.26
N PHE A 304 -10.71 -10.53 -32.54
CA PHE A 304 -10.22 -9.67 -33.63
C PHE A 304 -10.80 -8.25 -33.54
N ILE A 305 -12.07 -8.12 -33.15
CA ILE A 305 -12.74 -6.83 -32.97
C ILE A 305 -12.15 -6.07 -31.78
N LEU A 306 -11.85 -6.76 -30.67
CA LEU A 306 -11.27 -6.16 -29.45
C LEU A 306 -9.86 -5.61 -29.66
N ILE A 307 -8.99 -6.34 -30.37
CA ILE A 307 -7.63 -5.89 -30.71
C ILE A 307 -7.66 -4.64 -31.62
N ASN A 308 -8.57 -4.60 -32.60
CA ASN A 308 -8.72 -3.45 -33.49
C ASN A 308 -9.28 -2.21 -32.76
N ILE A 309 -10.23 -2.40 -31.85
CA ILE A 309 -10.77 -1.33 -31.00
C ILE A 309 -9.65 -0.74 -30.13
N PHE A 310 -8.83 -1.60 -29.53
CA PHE A 310 -7.74 -1.16 -28.66
C PHE A 310 -6.62 -0.43 -29.41
N ASN A 311 -6.15 -1.00 -30.52
CA ASN A 311 -5.17 -0.36 -31.43
C ASN A 311 -5.61 1.04 -31.85
N THR A 312 -6.90 1.23 -32.08
CA THR A 312 -7.45 2.54 -32.42
C THR A 312 -7.48 3.49 -31.22
N ILE A 313 -7.92 3.02 -30.04
CA ILE A 313 -7.95 3.81 -28.79
C ILE A 313 -6.56 4.37 -28.46
N TYR A 314 -5.53 3.52 -28.47
CA TYR A 314 -4.17 3.93 -28.13
C TYR A 314 -3.58 4.90 -29.17
N LYS A 315 -3.76 4.59 -30.46
CA LYS A 315 -3.29 5.44 -31.56
C LYS A 315 -3.88 6.84 -31.49
N ASP A 316 -5.15 6.95 -31.12
CA ASP A 316 -5.85 8.23 -31.08
C ASP A 316 -5.60 8.99 -29.78
N ALA A 317 -5.42 8.31 -28.64
CA ALA A 317 -5.02 8.96 -27.39
C ALA A 317 -3.62 9.60 -27.48
N LYS A 318 -2.69 8.98 -28.23
CA LYS A 318 -1.35 9.54 -28.50
C LYS A 318 -1.36 10.86 -29.27
N LYS A 319 -2.46 11.18 -29.96
CA LYS A 319 -2.63 12.44 -30.69
C LYS A 319 -3.12 13.58 -29.79
N THR A 320 -3.12 13.38 -28.47
CA THR A 320 -3.42 14.46 -27.51
C THR A 320 -2.42 15.59 -27.68
N THR A 321 -2.90 16.82 -27.79
CA THR A 321 -2.05 18.01 -27.95
C THR A 321 -2.32 19.03 -26.84
N PHE A 322 -1.32 19.87 -26.59
CA PHE A 322 -1.30 20.81 -25.47
C PHE A 322 -1.06 22.21 -26.00
N HIS A 323 -1.97 23.14 -25.73
CA HIS A 323 -1.91 24.49 -26.29
C HIS A 323 -1.90 25.52 -25.18
N LEU A 324 -0.79 26.25 -25.05
CA LEU A 324 -0.61 27.31 -24.06
C LEU A 324 -1.23 28.62 -24.54
N TYR A 325 -2.03 29.22 -23.67
CA TYR A 325 -2.61 30.55 -23.80
C TYR A 325 -2.23 31.38 -22.58
N THR A 326 -1.91 32.63 -22.84
CA THR A 326 -1.65 33.68 -21.85
C THR A 326 -2.29 34.96 -22.34
N ARG A 327 -2.25 36.04 -21.56
CA ARG A 327 -2.70 37.37 -22.04
C ARG A 327 -1.91 37.89 -23.25
N ASN A 328 -0.71 37.35 -23.49
CA ASN A 328 0.11 37.71 -24.65
C ASN A 328 -0.31 36.95 -25.93
N ASN A 329 -1.08 35.88 -25.80
CA ASN A 329 -1.61 35.09 -26.92
C ASN A 329 -3.01 34.52 -26.62
N PRO A 330 -4.02 35.38 -26.35
CA PRO A 330 -5.33 34.93 -25.87
C PRO A 330 -6.13 34.18 -26.95
N GLU A 331 -5.89 34.50 -28.23
CA GLU A 331 -6.66 33.94 -29.36
C GLU A 331 -5.99 32.69 -29.97
N ILE A 332 -4.67 32.70 -30.11
CA ILE A 332 -3.90 31.65 -30.80
C ILE A 332 -2.97 30.95 -29.80
N GLY A 333 -3.27 29.70 -29.50
CA GLY A 333 -2.49 28.87 -28.57
C GLY A 333 -1.14 28.49 -29.15
N GLN A 334 -0.11 28.47 -28.31
CA GLN A 334 1.21 27.95 -28.66
C GLN A 334 1.29 26.49 -28.24
N GLN A 335 1.52 25.60 -29.21
CA GLN A 335 1.61 24.18 -28.91
C GLN A 335 2.86 23.86 -28.08
N LEU A 336 2.66 23.16 -26.97
CA LEU A 336 3.71 22.59 -26.13
C LEU A 336 3.89 21.11 -26.49
N PHE A 337 5.14 20.64 -26.44
CA PHE A 337 5.46 19.23 -26.64
C PHE A 337 6.11 18.66 -25.38
N ILE A 338 5.71 17.44 -25.03
CA ILE A 338 6.35 16.66 -23.95
C ILE A 338 7.83 16.44 -24.33
N ASP A 339 8.73 16.58 -23.36
CA ASP A 339 10.18 16.46 -23.52
C ASP A 339 10.85 17.49 -24.46
N ASP A 340 10.15 18.57 -24.83
CA ASP A 340 10.69 19.65 -25.66
C ASP A 340 10.78 20.98 -24.89
N LEU A 341 11.94 21.21 -24.26
CA LEU A 341 12.17 22.41 -23.47
C LEU A 341 12.26 23.66 -24.37
N TYR A 342 12.57 23.47 -25.66
CA TYR A 342 12.63 24.55 -26.62
C TYR A 342 11.23 25.09 -26.94
N SER A 343 10.22 24.22 -27.06
CA SER A 343 8.81 24.65 -27.24
C SER A 343 8.34 25.57 -26.10
N ILE A 344 8.71 25.23 -24.86
CA ILE A 344 8.37 26.03 -23.67
C ILE A 344 9.11 27.37 -23.69
N LYS A 345 10.43 27.36 -23.91
CA LYS A 345 11.25 28.59 -23.92
C LYS A 345 10.86 29.59 -25.02
N LYS A 346 10.29 29.10 -26.12
CA LYS A 346 9.79 29.93 -27.23
C LYS A 346 8.34 30.40 -27.02
N SER A 347 7.64 29.80 -26.07
CA SER A 347 6.27 30.16 -25.73
C SER A 347 6.21 31.35 -24.76
N PHE A 348 5.01 31.83 -24.46
CA PHE A 348 4.75 32.84 -23.42
C PHE A 348 4.66 32.25 -22.01
N TRP A 349 5.15 31.03 -21.78
CA TRP A 349 5.18 30.39 -20.46
C TRP A 349 5.85 31.28 -19.42
N ASN A 350 5.17 31.49 -18.29
CA ASN A 350 5.73 32.22 -17.14
C ASN A 350 5.59 31.38 -15.86
N PRO A 351 6.69 30.88 -15.26
CA PRO A 351 6.61 30.06 -14.04
C PRO A 351 5.98 30.80 -12.84
N ASP A 352 5.96 32.13 -12.83
CA ASP A 352 5.38 32.91 -11.74
C ASP A 352 3.84 32.98 -11.80
N HIS A 353 3.24 32.60 -12.93
CA HIS A 353 1.78 32.61 -13.12
C HIS A 353 1.16 31.27 -12.66
N PRO A 354 -0.02 31.29 -12.00
CA PRO A 354 -0.75 30.06 -11.72
C PRO A 354 -1.12 29.33 -13.03
N THR A 355 -1.12 28.00 -12.98
CA THR A 355 -1.37 27.19 -14.18
C THR A 355 -2.76 26.57 -14.12
N ARG A 356 -3.51 26.59 -15.24
CA ARG A 356 -4.81 25.91 -15.39
C ARG A 356 -4.76 24.99 -16.59
N LEU A 357 -5.04 23.71 -16.38
CA LEU A 357 -5.13 22.71 -17.43
C LEU A 357 -6.61 22.40 -17.68
N ILE A 358 -7.12 22.57 -18.90
CA ILE A 358 -8.55 22.45 -19.19
C ILE A 358 -8.78 21.32 -20.19
N ILE A 359 -9.68 20.39 -19.85
CA ILE A 359 -9.95 19.15 -20.60
C ILE A 359 -11.43 19.06 -20.96
N HIS A 360 -11.72 19.00 -22.27
CA HIS A 360 -13.08 18.86 -22.79
C HIS A 360 -13.64 17.42 -22.64
N GLY A 361 -14.95 17.27 -22.83
CA GLY A 361 -15.67 15.99 -22.77
C GLY A 361 -15.79 15.24 -24.11
N TRP A 362 -16.68 14.25 -24.15
CA TRP A 362 -16.99 13.43 -25.34
C TRP A 362 -17.46 14.30 -26.52
N LYS A 363 -17.02 13.97 -27.74
CA LYS A 363 -17.29 14.72 -28.98
C LYS A 363 -16.81 16.19 -29.01
N GLY A 364 -16.04 16.61 -28.00
CA GLY A 364 -15.45 17.95 -27.91
C GLY A 364 -14.06 18.06 -28.53
N ASN A 365 -13.51 19.27 -28.45
CA ASN A 365 -12.12 19.62 -28.77
C ASN A 365 -11.73 20.90 -27.99
N CYS A 366 -10.47 21.32 -28.04
CA CYS A 366 -10.00 22.52 -27.31
C CYS A 366 -10.57 23.86 -27.82
N GLU A 367 -11.18 23.90 -29.01
CA GLU A 367 -11.83 25.10 -29.58
C GLU A 367 -13.32 25.17 -29.20
N THR A 368 -13.84 24.18 -28.47
CA THR A 368 -15.21 24.22 -27.97
C THR A 368 -15.37 25.25 -26.84
N THR A 369 -16.58 25.78 -26.70
CA THR A 369 -16.95 26.77 -25.66
C THR A 369 -16.55 26.33 -24.26
N ILE A 370 -16.60 25.02 -23.97
CA ILE A 370 -16.13 24.45 -22.69
C ILE A 370 -14.68 24.87 -22.38
N CYS A 371 -13.80 24.82 -23.37
CA CYS A 371 -12.39 25.15 -23.20
C CYS A 371 -12.13 26.64 -23.37
N THR A 372 -12.72 27.27 -24.39
CA THR A 372 -12.46 28.69 -24.71
C THR A 372 -13.05 29.63 -23.68
N ASP A 373 -14.24 29.36 -23.17
CA ASP A 373 -14.93 30.29 -22.27
C ASP A 373 -14.31 30.25 -20.87
N ILE A 374 -13.85 29.08 -20.40
CA ILE A 374 -13.08 28.96 -19.15
C ILE A 374 -11.71 29.67 -19.30
N ARG A 375 -11.03 29.49 -20.44
CA ARG A 375 -9.79 30.21 -20.75
C ARG A 375 -10.02 31.71 -20.67
N ASP A 376 -11.04 32.21 -21.36
CA ASP A 376 -11.33 33.64 -21.45
C ASP A 376 -11.71 34.22 -20.09
N ALA A 377 -12.48 33.48 -19.29
CA ALA A 377 -12.80 33.87 -17.92
C ALA A 377 -11.53 34.04 -17.06
N TYR A 378 -10.60 33.07 -17.10
CA TYR A 378 -9.34 33.18 -16.34
C TYR A 378 -8.45 34.32 -16.84
N LEU A 379 -8.29 34.47 -18.16
CA LEU A 379 -7.48 35.55 -18.74
C LEU A 379 -8.09 36.93 -18.46
N ASN A 380 -9.40 37.04 -18.29
CA ASN A 380 -10.08 38.27 -17.90
C ASN A 380 -9.75 38.65 -16.44
N VAL A 381 -9.71 37.69 -15.51
CA VAL A 381 -9.54 37.98 -14.07
C VAL A 381 -8.08 38.01 -13.59
N GLY A 382 -7.13 37.47 -14.34
CA GLY A 382 -5.72 37.50 -13.93
C GLY A 382 -4.73 37.00 -14.99
N ASP A 383 -3.44 37.00 -14.60
CA ASP A 383 -2.35 36.46 -15.41
C ASP A 383 -2.14 34.98 -15.08
N TYR A 384 -2.42 34.10 -16.04
CA TYR A 384 -2.37 32.65 -15.90
C TYR A 384 -1.60 32.01 -17.06
N ASN A 385 -1.02 30.84 -16.81
CA ASN A 385 -0.69 29.88 -17.87
C ASN A 385 -1.92 28.98 -18.07
N ILE A 386 -2.63 29.14 -19.19
CA ILE A 386 -3.78 28.28 -19.52
C ILE A 386 -3.36 27.25 -20.56
N ILE A 387 -3.42 25.97 -20.23
CA ILE A 387 -3.11 24.88 -21.15
C ILE A 387 -4.41 24.17 -21.52
N LEU A 388 -4.84 24.32 -22.78
CA LEU A 388 -5.96 23.55 -23.31
C LEU A 388 -5.45 22.19 -23.79
N ILE A 389 -6.06 21.13 -23.27
CA ILE A 389 -5.74 19.75 -23.61
C ILE A 389 -6.74 19.27 -24.65
N ASP A 390 -6.23 19.00 -25.85
CA ASP A 390 -7.03 18.56 -26.97
C ASP A 390 -6.82 17.07 -27.23
N TRP A 391 -7.79 16.27 -26.82
CA TRP A 391 -7.80 14.83 -27.05
C TRP A 391 -8.86 14.43 -28.11
N ARG A 392 -9.24 15.36 -29.01
CA ARG A 392 -10.33 15.19 -29.99
C ARG A 392 -10.25 13.90 -30.81
N ALA A 393 -9.04 13.41 -31.08
CA ALA A 393 -8.85 12.16 -31.81
C ALA A 393 -9.44 10.96 -31.07
N ALA A 394 -9.29 10.90 -29.75
CA ALA A 394 -9.86 9.86 -28.90
C ALA A 394 -11.29 10.19 -28.41
N ALA A 395 -11.62 11.48 -28.28
CA ALA A 395 -12.95 11.92 -27.83
C ALA A 395 -14.05 11.78 -28.89
N ASN A 396 -13.71 11.74 -30.18
CA ASN A 396 -14.68 11.72 -31.28
C ASN A 396 -15.16 10.32 -31.69
N HIS A 397 -14.83 9.29 -30.93
CA HIS A 397 -15.34 7.93 -31.15
C HIS A 397 -16.75 7.73 -30.59
N LEU A 398 -17.28 6.51 -30.69
CA LEU A 398 -18.42 6.09 -29.87
C LEU A 398 -18.13 6.34 -28.39
N TYR A 399 -19.18 6.60 -27.61
CA TYR A 399 -19.06 6.99 -26.20
C TYR A 399 -18.22 6.01 -25.38
N SER A 400 -18.57 4.72 -25.43
CA SER A 400 -17.85 3.66 -24.69
C SER A 400 -16.36 3.57 -25.06
N LYS A 401 -16.01 3.81 -26.33
CA LYS A 401 -14.62 3.83 -26.80
C LYS A 401 -13.86 5.06 -26.30
N SER A 402 -14.54 6.21 -26.26
CA SER A 402 -13.97 7.46 -25.75
C SER A 402 -13.78 7.40 -24.23
N ALA A 403 -14.76 6.83 -23.51
CA ALA A 403 -14.67 6.57 -22.06
C ALA A 403 -13.48 5.65 -21.73
N ARG A 404 -13.30 4.56 -22.49
CA ARG A 404 -12.13 3.65 -22.35
C ARG A 404 -10.79 4.31 -22.68
N SER A 405 -10.79 5.44 -23.39
CA SER A 405 -9.55 6.17 -23.71
C SER A 405 -9.09 7.09 -22.58
N THR A 406 -9.96 7.38 -21.61
CA THR A 406 -9.69 8.35 -20.53
C THR A 406 -8.41 8.05 -19.72
N PRO A 407 -8.10 6.80 -19.31
CA PRO A 407 -6.88 6.53 -18.54
C PRO A 407 -5.60 6.71 -19.36
N ILE A 408 -5.68 6.45 -20.66
CA ILE A 408 -4.53 6.57 -21.56
C ILE A 408 -4.24 8.06 -21.83
N VAL A 409 -5.29 8.86 -22.06
CA VAL A 409 -5.14 10.31 -22.24
C VAL A 409 -4.55 10.96 -20.97
N SER A 410 -4.99 10.54 -19.77
CA SER A 410 -4.46 11.10 -18.53
C SER A 410 -2.96 10.88 -18.32
N GLN A 411 -2.39 9.79 -18.86
CA GLN A 411 -0.95 9.57 -18.80
C GLN A 411 -0.18 10.62 -19.60
N TYR A 412 -0.68 11.02 -20.77
CA TYR A 412 -0.04 12.08 -21.56
C TYR A 412 -0.12 13.44 -20.87
N VAL A 413 -1.25 13.74 -20.22
CA VAL A 413 -1.41 14.96 -19.43
C VAL A 413 -0.42 14.96 -18.26
N ALA A 414 -0.29 13.84 -17.55
CA ALA A 414 0.67 13.71 -16.45
C ALA A 414 2.13 13.85 -16.88
N LEU A 415 2.50 13.26 -18.02
CA LEU A 415 3.83 13.43 -18.61
C LEU A 415 4.14 14.89 -18.91
N LEU A 416 3.16 15.68 -19.39
CA LEU A 416 3.35 17.11 -19.57
C LEU A 416 3.56 17.82 -18.22
N ILE A 417 2.75 17.50 -17.20
CA ILE A 417 2.87 18.11 -15.87
C ILE A 417 4.26 17.84 -15.29
N ASP A 418 4.71 16.58 -15.31
CA ASP A 418 6.05 16.18 -14.86
C ASP A 418 7.14 16.91 -15.63
N PHE A 419 6.96 17.04 -16.95
CA PHE A 419 7.91 17.74 -17.80
C PHE A 419 8.01 19.23 -17.43
N LEU A 420 6.87 19.90 -17.22
CA LEU A 420 6.81 21.32 -16.83
C LEU A 420 7.33 21.56 -15.41
N GLU A 421 7.04 20.67 -14.46
CA GLU A 421 7.55 20.77 -13.08
C GLU A 421 9.08 20.69 -13.07
N ASN A 422 9.63 19.68 -13.77
CA ASN A 422 11.08 19.42 -13.75
C ASN A 422 11.89 20.40 -14.60
N ASN A 423 11.32 20.95 -15.68
CA ASN A 423 12.09 21.71 -16.66
C ASN A 423 11.63 23.16 -16.83
N ALA A 424 10.45 23.51 -16.34
CA ALA A 424 9.83 24.82 -16.55
C ALA A 424 9.37 25.50 -15.26
N SER A 425 9.76 24.97 -14.09
CA SER A 425 9.41 25.51 -12.77
C SER A 425 7.90 25.69 -12.57
N LEU A 426 7.09 24.77 -13.09
CA LEU A 426 5.67 24.70 -12.73
C LEU A 426 5.55 24.54 -11.21
N ASP A 427 4.67 25.35 -10.61
CA ASP A 427 4.33 25.28 -9.18
C ASP A 427 3.07 24.42 -9.00
N PRO A 428 3.19 23.20 -8.43
CA PRO A 428 2.05 22.31 -8.20
C PRO A 428 0.96 22.95 -7.34
N ASP A 429 1.34 23.70 -6.30
CA ASP A 429 0.41 24.33 -5.33
C ASP A 429 -0.49 25.39 -5.99
N ARG A 430 -0.04 25.95 -7.12
CA ARG A 430 -0.75 26.98 -7.91
C ARG A 430 -1.30 26.42 -9.22
N THR A 431 -1.33 25.10 -9.37
CA THR A 431 -1.81 24.41 -10.56
C THR A 431 -3.18 23.76 -10.31
N THR A 432 -4.13 23.98 -11.22
CA THR A 432 -5.47 23.36 -11.16
C THR A 432 -5.81 22.69 -12.47
N ILE A 433 -6.27 21.43 -12.41
CA ILE A 433 -6.80 20.71 -13.58
C ILE A 433 -8.32 20.81 -13.58
N ILE A 434 -8.93 21.04 -14.74
CA ILE A 434 -10.36 21.28 -14.89
C ILE A 434 -10.86 20.38 -15.99
N GLY A 435 -11.81 19.52 -15.67
CA GLY A 435 -12.31 18.51 -16.60
C GLY A 435 -13.82 18.49 -16.67
N TYR A 436 -14.37 18.54 -17.88
CA TYR A 436 -15.81 18.45 -18.12
C TYR A 436 -16.22 17.05 -18.58
N SER A 437 -17.25 16.45 -17.99
CA SER A 437 -17.75 15.12 -18.36
C SER A 437 -16.64 14.06 -18.34
N LEU A 438 -16.36 13.36 -19.46
CA LEU A 438 -15.20 12.45 -19.57
C LEU A 438 -13.86 13.12 -19.21
N GLY A 439 -13.72 14.42 -19.48
CA GLY A 439 -12.57 15.22 -19.10
C GLY A 439 -12.35 15.30 -17.59
N GLY A 440 -13.42 15.19 -16.78
CA GLY A 440 -13.33 15.14 -15.32
C GLY A 440 -12.55 13.91 -14.84
N HIS A 441 -12.81 12.74 -15.43
CA HIS A 441 -12.06 11.52 -15.15
C HIS A 441 -10.60 11.62 -15.60
N ILE A 442 -10.36 12.21 -16.78
CA ILE A 442 -9.00 12.47 -17.26
C ILE A 442 -8.26 13.38 -16.28
N ALA A 443 -8.90 14.46 -15.80
CA ALA A 443 -8.30 15.39 -14.84
C ALA A 443 -7.85 14.67 -13.55
N SER A 444 -8.74 13.87 -12.97
CA SER A 444 -8.48 13.08 -11.76
C SER A 444 -7.29 12.14 -11.92
N LEU A 445 -7.32 11.32 -12.99
CA LEU A 445 -6.28 10.33 -13.25
C LEU A 445 -4.94 10.98 -13.61
N SER A 446 -4.94 12.18 -14.21
CA SER A 446 -3.72 12.90 -14.56
C SER A 446 -2.97 13.38 -13.33
N ALA A 447 -3.70 13.90 -12.33
CA ALA A 447 -3.11 14.32 -11.05
C ALA A 447 -2.45 13.14 -10.32
N ARG A 448 -3.11 11.97 -10.33
CA ARG A 448 -2.57 10.73 -9.77
C ARG A 448 -1.27 10.28 -10.43
N PHE A 449 -1.08 10.56 -11.72
CA PHE A 449 0.09 10.09 -12.48
C PHE A 449 1.30 11.05 -12.43
N ALA A 450 1.15 12.33 -12.07
CA ALA A 450 2.24 13.32 -12.06
C ALA A 450 3.01 13.34 -10.71
N THR A 451 4.35 13.26 -10.69
CA THR A 451 5.23 13.09 -9.49
C THR A 451 6.63 13.73 -9.58
N GLY A 452 6.84 14.76 -10.40
CA GLY A 452 8.16 15.29 -10.82
C GLY A 452 9.29 15.43 -9.78
N LYS A 453 9.08 16.10 -8.63
CA LYS A 453 10.17 16.38 -7.66
C LYS A 453 10.59 15.23 -6.72
N ILE A 454 9.93 14.08 -6.74
CA ILE A 454 10.22 12.97 -5.82
C ILE A 454 11.54 12.25 -6.15
N ARG A 455 12.00 12.28 -7.41
CA ARG A 455 13.02 11.33 -7.89
C ARG A 455 14.48 11.67 -7.58
N GLU A 456 14.82 12.92 -7.24
CA GLU A 456 16.22 13.29 -6.94
C GLU A 456 16.64 13.00 -5.50
N VAL A 457 15.72 13.08 -4.53
CA VAL A 457 15.98 12.74 -3.11
C VAL A 457 15.96 11.21 -2.89
N VAL A 458 15.19 10.52 -3.73
CA VAL A 458 14.95 9.06 -3.76
C VAL A 458 16.18 8.22 -4.11
N GLY A 459 17.23 8.80 -4.71
CA GLY A 459 18.43 8.05 -5.09
C GLY A 459 19.38 7.64 -3.95
N LYS A 460 19.04 7.86 -2.67
CA LYS A 460 19.97 7.70 -1.54
C LYS A 460 19.51 6.85 -0.34
N SER A 461 18.31 6.27 -0.34
CA SER A 461 17.86 5.41 0.78
C SER A 461 17.18 4.12 0.32
N ASN A 462 17.32 3.03 1.07
CA ASN A 462 16.79 1.70 0.72
C ASN A 462 15.44 1.40 1.43
N ASP A 463 14.67 2.42 1.82
CA ASP A 463 13.55 2.27 2.77
C ASP A 463 12.16 2.49 2.14
N GLU A 464 11.49 1.40 1.72
CA GLU A 464 10.15 1.35 1.06
C GLU A 464 9.03 2.12 1.80
N ALA A 465 9.12 2.28 3.12
CA ALA A 465 8.13 3.03 3.90
C ALA A 465 8.29 4.55 3.72
N PHE A 466 9.53 5.04 3.63
CA PHE A 466 9.82 6.44 3.27
C PHE A 466 9.33 6.73 1.84
N TYR A 467 9.49 5.77 0.92
CA TYR A 467 9.01 5.90 -0.47
C TYR A 467 7.49 6.08 -0.57
N SER A 468 6.70 5.32 0.19
CA SER A 468 5.24 5.45 0.22
C SER A 468 4.79 6.76 0.88
N LEU A 469 5.40 7.11 2.00
CA LEU A 469 5.08 8.30 2.80
C LEU A 469 5.40 9.62 2.06
N PHE A 470 6.59 9.72 1.43
CA PHE A 470 6.99 10.92 0.66
C PHE A 470 6.21 11.05 -0.65
N SER A 471 5.85 9.93 -1.30
CA SER A 471 5.01 9.94 -2.50
C SER A 471 3.58 10.37 -2.19
N TYR A 472 3.01 9.94 -1.05
CA TYR A 472 1.67 10.35 -0.60
C TYR A 472 1.61 11.82 -0.16
N LEU A 473 2.65 12.34 0.51
CA LEU A 473 2.75 13.74 0.91
C LEU A 473 2.87 14.72 -0.29
N LEU A 474 3.30 14.25 -1.46
CA LEU A 474 3.55 15.05 -2.67
C LEU A 474 2.45 14.92 -3.76
N ILE A 475 1.66 13.82 -3.77
CA ILE A 475 0.40 13.71 -4.55
C ILE A 475 -0.60 14.81 -4.13
N LEU A 476 -0.43 15.35 -2.92
CA LEU A 476 -1.31 16.32 -2.28
C LEU A 476 -1.17 17.76 -2.81
N ASN A 477 -0.23 18.09 -3.69
CA ASN A 477 -0.02 19.50 -4.07
C ASN A 477 -0.96 20.04 -5.18
N PHE A 478 -1.76 19.19 -5.83
CA PHE A 478 -2.69 19.64 -6.87
C PHE A 478 -4.12 19.82 -6.33
N SER A 479 -4.87 20.74 -6.94
CA SER A 479 -6.34 20.82 -6.82
C SER A 479 -6.95 20.56 -8.19
N PHE A 480 -8.14 19.96 -8.26
CA PHE A 480 -8.85 19.88 -9.54
C PHE A 480 -10.37 20.00 -9.38
N THR A 481 -11.01 20.38 -10.48
CA THR A 481 -12.46 20.56 -10.56
C THR A 481 -13.05 19.69 -11.66
N ALA A 482 -13.97 18.81 -11.29
CA ALA A 482 -14.75 17.99 -12.22
C ALA A 482 -16.12 18.66 -12.45
N LEU A 483 -16.38 19.07 -13.68
CA LEU A 483 -17.63 19.69 -14.12
C LEU A 483 -18.55 18.62 -14.69
N ASP A 484 -19.57 18.26 -13.94
CA ASP A 484 -20.54 17.19 -14.21
C ASP A 484 -19.86 15.93 -14.77
N PRO A 485 -18.93 15.31 -14.01
CA PRO A 485 -18.17 14.14 -14.48
C PRO A 485 -19.13 13.03 -14.91
N ALA A 486 -18.76 12.31 -15.95
CA ALA A 486 -19.66 11.36 -16.61
C ALA A 486 -20.08 10.20 -15.68
N GLY A 487 -21.38 9.98 -15.50
CA GLY A 487 -21.90 8.81 -14.79
C GLY A 487 -21.81 7.51 -15.61
N PRO A 488 -22.23 7.49 -16.89
CA PRO A 488 -22.17 6.29 -17.72
C PRO A 488 -20.73 5.77 -17.86
N CYS A 489 -20.53 4.46 -17.65
CA CYS A 489 -19.24 3.78 -17.56
C CYS A 489 -18.39 4.05 -16.31
N PHE A 490 -18.77 4.97 -15.41
CA PHE A 490 -17.95 5.34 -14.25
C PHE A 490 -18.68 5.29 -12.90
N GLU A 491 -20.01 5.40 -12.81
CA GLU A 491 -20.76 5.43 -11.52
C GLU A 491 -20.36 4.30 -10.56
N TYR A 492 -20.19 3.10 -11.11
CA TYR A 492 -19.88 1.89 -10.34
C TYR A 492 -18.41 1.47 -10.46
N LYS A 493 -17.55 2.36 -10.95
CA LYS A 493 -16.11 2.11 -11.02
C LYS A 493 -15.46 2.37 -9.67
N GLU A 494 -14.42 1.58 -9.38
CA GLU A 494 -13.66 1.69 -8.14
C GLU A 494 -12.79 2.97 -8.13
N PRO A 495 -12.41 3.46 -6.94
CA PRO A 495 -11.41 4.51 -6.79
C PRO A 495 -10.14 4.18 -7.59
N GLY A 496 -9.69 5.11 -8.44
CA GLY A 496 -8.57 4.91 -9.36
C GLY A 496 -8.92 4.53 -10.80
N GLU A 497 -10.18 4.27 -11.09
CA GLU A 497 -10.71 4.16 -12.47
C GLU A 497 -11.64 5.33 -12.84
N ARG A 498 -12.02 6.16 -11.87
CA ARG A 498 -12.91 7.32 -12.03
C ARG A 498 -12.43 8.50 -11.18
N VAL A 499 -13.17 9.62 -11.22
CA VAL A 499 -12.95 10.73 -10.28
C VAL A 499 -13.17 10.20 -8.87
N ASP A 500 -12.23 10.47 -7.97
CA ASP A 500 -12.36 10.10 -6.58
C ASP A 500 -11.74 11.15 -5.64
N LYS A 501 -12.33 11.30 -4.46
CA LYS A 501 -11.92 12.27 -3.43
C LYS A 501 -10.49 12.04 -2.92
N THR A 502 -9.91 10.86 -3.20
CA THR A 502 -8.52 10.51 -2.86
C THR A 502 -7.50 10.99 -3.91
N ASP A 503 -7.92 11.53 -5.05
CA ASP A 503 -7.03 11.88 -6.16
C ASP A 503 -6.32 13.24 -6.01
N ALA A 504 -6.68 14.07 -5.02
CA ALA A 504 -6.05 15.37 -4.72
C ALA A 504 -6.44 15.89 -3.31
N ILE A 505 -5.74 16.91 -2.77
CA ILE A 505 -6.14 17.59 -1.51
C ILE A 505 -7.56 18.13 -1.65
N LEU A 506 -7.87 18.73 -2.79
CA LEU A 506 -9.18 19.26 -3.09
C LEU A 506 -9.68 18.74 -4.43
N VAL A 507 -10.75 17.95 -4.34
CA VAL A 507 -11.53 17.43 -5.45
C VAL A 507 -12.90 18.10 -5.40
N GLN A 508 -13.07 19.16 -6.18
CA GLN A 508 -14.35 19.83 -6.30
C GLN A 508 -15.15 19.21 -7.44
N VAL A 509 -16.38 18.80 -7.17
CA VAL A 509 -17.28 18.21 -8.18
C VAL A 509 -18.53 19.07 -8.26
N ILE A 510 -18.87 19.54 -9.46
CA ILE A 510 -20.10 20.29 -9.71
C ILE A 510 -21.08 19.36 -10.43
N HIS A 511 -22.17 19.01 -9.75
CA HIS A 511 -23.20 18.11 -10.24
C HIS A 511 -24.38 18.90 -10.77
N THR A 512 -24.71 18.69 -12.03
CA THR A 512 -25.84 19.36 -12.69
C THR A 512 -26.76 18.41 -13.45
N CYS A 513 -26.38 17.15 -13.70
CA CYS A 513 -27.19 16.20 -14.47
C CYS A 513 -27.09 14.74 -13.98
N ILE A 514 -27.22 14.50 -12.68
CA ILE A 514 -26.99 13.18 -12.03
C ILE A 514 -28.00 12.10 -12.41
N LYS A 515 -29.15 12.47 -12.98
CA LYS A 515 -30.19 11.52 -13.39
C LYS A 515 -29.84 10.75 -14.66
N TYR A 516 -28.97 11.30 -15.52
CA TYR A 516 -28.80 10.80 -16.87
C TYR A 516 -27.34 10.75 -17.34
N MET A 517 -26.60 11.86 -17.21
CA MET A 517 -25.27 12.01 -17.82
C MET A 517 -24.15 12.18 -16.80
N GLY A 518 -24.41 12.87 -15.70
CA GLY A 518 -23.48 13.08 -14.60
C GLY A 518 -23.46 11.90 -13.63
N ILE A 519 -22.36 11.77 -12.89
CA ILE A 519 -22.23 10.82 -11.80
C ILE A 519 -23.11 11.26 -10.63
N LYS A 520 -23.77 10.32 -9.96
CA LYS A 520 -24.67 10.60 -8.83
C LYS A 520 -23.93 10.57 -7.50
N SER A 521 -23.00 9.63 -7.36
CA SER A 521 -22.23 9.44 -6.14
C SER A 521 -21.47 10.70 -5.75
N ALA A 522 -21.40 10.96 -4.44
CA ALA A 522 -20.55 12.01 -3.88
C ALA A 522 -19.09 11.52 -3.90
N ILE A 523 -18.34 11.99 -4.89
CA ILE A 523 -16.99 11.50 -5.21
C ILE A 523 -15.93 12.59 -5.06
N GLY A 524 -16.32 13.80 -4.66
CA GLY A 524 -15.41 14.89 -4.35
C GLY A 524 -15.06 14.97 -2.87
N THR A 525 -14.05 15.79 -2.57
CA THR A 525 -13.90 16.36 -1.22
C THR A 525 -14.91 17.48 -1.00
N SER A 526 -15.48 18.03 -2.07
CA SER A 526 -16.59 18.98 -2.05
C SER A 526 -17.49 18.78 -3.29
N ASP A 527 -18.70 18.28 -3.06
CA ASP A 527 -19.71 18.04 -4.10
C ASP A 527 -20.80 19.12 -4.06
N PHE A 528 -20.96 19.84 -5.17
CA PHE A 528 -21.96 20.88 -5.36
C PHE A 528 -23.10 20.35 -6.23
N TYR A 529 -24.20 19.93 -5.59
CA TYR A 529 -25.44 19.54 -6.28
C TYR A 529 -26.28 20.77 -6.59
N VAL A 530 -25.94 21.47 -7.68
CA VAL A 530 -26.60 22.73 -8.05
C VAL A 530 -28.06 22.43 -8.40
N ASN A 531 -29.00 23.12 -7.74
CA ASN A 531 -30.43 22.83 -7.82
C ASN A 531 -30.79 21.35 -7.60
N GLY A 532 -30.07 20.67 -6.70
CA GLY A 532 -30.24 19.24 -6.42
C GLY A 532 -29.50 18.30 -7.38
N GLY A 533 -28.73 18.84 -8.33
CA GLY A 533 -27.96 18.08 -9.32
C GLY A 533 -28.80 17.51 -10.46
N GLU A 534 -30.05 17.94 -10.58
CA GLU A 534 -31.02 17.41 -11.54
C GLU A 534 -31.43 18.48 -12.57
N GLU A 535 -32.69 18.87 -12.63
CA GLU A 535 -33.17 19.85 -13.63
C GLU A 535 -32.69 21.26 -13.28
N GLN A 536 -32.02 21.90 -14.24
CA GLN A 536 -31.47 23.24 -14.07
C GLN A 536 -32.44 24.33 -14.60
N PRO A 537 -32.55 25.49 -13.92
CA PRO A 537 -33.40 26.59 -14.37
C PRO A 537 -33.10 27.00 -15.81
N GLY A 538 -34.17 27.21 -16.60
CA GLY A 538 -34.07 27.57 -18.02
C GLY A 538 -33.85 26.40 -18.99
N CYS A 539 -33.73 25.16 -18.50
CA CYS A 539 -33.68 23.95 -19.31
C CYS A 539 -35.07 23.30 -19.43
N GLY A 540 -35.86 23.62 -20.48
CA GLY A 540 -37.21 23.05 -20.69
C GLY A 540 -37.31 21.94 -21.76
N ASN A 541 -38.23 20.97 -21.57
CA ASN A 541 -38.57 19.83 -22.47
C ASN A 541 -37.39 18.96 -22.94
N LEU A 542 -37.53 18.16 -24.02
CA LEU A 542 -36.65 17.06 -24.47
C LEU A 542 -35.13 17.36 -24.58
N MET A 543 -34.71 18.65 -24.60
CA MET A 543 -33.31 19.11 -24.52
C MET A 543 -32.82 19.41 -23.10
N ALA A 544 -33.64 19.18 -22.07
CA ALA A 544 -33.34 19.51 -20.68
C ALA A 544 -32.12 18.76 -20.14
N ILE A 545 -31.84 17.55 -20.63
CA ILE A 545 -30.72 16.72 -20.17
C ILE A 545 -29.38 17.32 -20.60
N THR A 546 -29.19 17.60 -21.89
CA THR A 546 -27.94 18.20 -22.39
C THR A 546 -27.76 19.64 -21.91
N CYS A 547 -28.86 20.39 -21.79
CA CYS A 547 -28.84 21.71 -21.18
C CYS A 547 -28.38 21.64 -19.72
N ALA A 548 -28.97 20.76 -18.90
CA ALA A 548 -28.57 20.56 -17.51
C ALA A 548 -27.11 20.13 -17.40
N HIS A 549 -26.66 19.20 -18.26
CA HIS A 549 -25.27 18.74 -18.29
C HIS A 549 -24.27 19.86 -18.60
N MET A 550 -24.61 20.78 -19.51
CA MET A 550 -23.76 21.93 -19.84
C MET A 550 -23.77 23.03 -18.78
N ARG A 551 -24.75 23.08 -17.86
CA ARG A 551 -24.84 24.15 -16.86
C ARG A 551 -23.68 24.16 -15.87
N ALA A 552 -23.02 23.03 -15.63
CA ALA A 552 -21.80 22.99 -14.81
C ALA A 552 -20.71 23.93 -15.34
N LEU A 553 -20.61 24.09 -16.67
CA LEU A 553 -19.69 25.03 -17.30
C LEU A 553 -20.02 26.48 -16.94
N GLU A 554 -21.27 26.89 -17.16
CA GLU A 554 -21.71 28.26 -16.91
C GLU A 554 -21.57 28.64 -15.43
N TYR A 555 -21.99 27.74 -14.54
CA TYR A 555 -21.82 27.93 -13.10
C TYR A 555 -20.34 28.06 -12.69
N TYR A 556 -19.46 27.27 -13.30
CA TYR A 556 -18.03 27.38 -13.05
C TYR A 556 -17.44 28.69 -13.59
N ILE A 557 -17.81 29.12 -14.80
CA ILE A 557 -17.37 30.40 -15.37
C ILE A 557 -17.83 31.57 -14.48
N GLU A 558 -19.11 31.57 -14.11
CA GLU A 558 -19.67 32.61 -13.24
C GLU A 558 -18.98 32.65 -11.88
N SER A 559 -18.51 31.51 -11.38
CA SER A 559 -17.71 31.47 -10.15
C SER A 559 -16.30 32.05 -10.30
N ILE A 560 -15.69 31.96 -11.49
CA ILE A 560 -14.41 32.62 -11.76
C ILE A 560 -14.59 34.13 -11.75
N LEU A 561 -15.65 34.62 -12.40
CA LEU A 561 -15.98 36.04 -12.50
C LEU A 561 -16.49 36.61 -11.16
N ASN A 562 -17.18 35.78 -10.37
CA ASN A 562 -17.78 36.12 -9.09
C ASN A 562 -17.37 35.12 -7.98
N PRO A 563 -16.12 35.16 -7.46
CA PRO A 563 -15.58 34.15 -6.53
C PRO A 563 -16.31 33.99 -5.19
N ARG A 564 -17.23 34.90 -4.87
CA ARG A 564 -18.07 34.85 -3.65
C ARG A 564 -19.55 34.58 -3.95
N GLY A 565 -19.93 34.50 -5.23
CA GLY A 565 -21.32 34.42 -5.67
C GLY A 565 -21.95 33.04 -5.46
N PHE A 566 -21.15 31.97 -5.49
CA PHE A 566 -21.63 30.60 -5.39
C PHE A 566 -21.04 29.92 -4.15
N ARG A 567 -21.84 29.84 -3.08
CA ARG A 567 -21.42 29.32 -1.77
C ARG A 567 -22.40 28.26 -1.27
N ALA A 568 -21.87 27.14 -0.77
CA ALA A 568 -22.62 26.14 0.00
C ALA A 568 -21.99 26.01 1.39
N GLY A 569 -22.73 26.39 2.44
CA GLY A 569 -22.20 26.36 3.81
C GLY A 569 -21.03 27.33 3.99
N LYS A 570 -19.81 26.86 4.22
CA LYS A 570 -18.58 27.70 4.29
C LYS A 570 -17.67 27.55 3.06
N VAL A 571 -18.09 26.77 2.06
CA VAL A 571 -17.29 26.41 0.88
C VAL A 571 -17.79 27.17 -0.35
N PHE A 572 -16.88 27.65 -1.19
CA PHE A 572 -17.18 28.36 -2.44
C PHE A 572 -17.00 27.43 -3.65
N MET A 573 -17.97 27.43 -4.56
CA MET A 573 -17.94 26.71 -5.82
C MET A 573 -17.13 27.54 -6.81
N GLY A 574 -16.04 26.97 -7.33
CA GLY A 574 -15.08 27.56 -8.28
C GLY A 574 -14.50 28.93 -7.91
N GLY A 575 -13.22 29.16 -8.23
CA GLY A 575 -12.61 30.48 -8.06
C GLY A 575 -11.12 30.46 -7.69
N PRO A 576 -10.44 31.62 -7.73
CA PRO A 576 -9.02 31.80 -7.40
C PRO A 576 -8.67 31.57 -5.91
N SER A 577 -9.64 31.17 -5.07
CA SER A 577 -9.49 30.89 -3.64
C SER A 577 -9.03 29.45 -3.35
N LEU A 578 -8.39 28.78 -4.30
CA LEU A 578 -7.78 27.46 -4.12
C LEU A 578 -6.35 27.58 -3.58
N ASP A 579 -6.06 28.56 -2.72
CA ASP A 579 -4.79 28.60 -1.98
C ASP A 579 -4.90 27.58 -0.82
N PRO A 580 -4.16 26.46 -0.87
CA PRO A 580 -4.24 25.40 0.13
C PRO A 580 -4.03 25.92 1.55
N LYS A 581 -3.26 27.01 1.71
CA LYS A 581 -2.92 27.62 3.00
C LYS A 581 -4.12 28.11 3.80
N ASN A 582 -5.23 28.46 3.16
CA ASN A 582 -6.44 28.92 3.86
C ASN A 582 -7.42 27.79 4.24
N ILE A 583 -7.24 26.56 3.71
CA ILE A 583 -8.08 25.38 3.97
C ILE A 583 -7.42 24.42 4.97
N LEU A 584 -6.10 24.56 5.17
CA LEU A 584 -5.21 23.69 5.96
C LEU A 584 -5.54 23.52 7.46
N ASN A 585 -6.53 24.22 8.01
CA ASN A 585 -6.87 24.14 9.45
C ASN A 585 -8.01 23.16 9.82
N GLY A 586 -8.61 22.41 8.88
CA GLY A 586 -9.77 21.56 9.26
C GLY A 586 -10.03 20.25 8.52
N TYR A 587 -9.49 20.04 7.31
CA TYR A 587 -9.92 18.91 6.46
C TYR A 587 -8.89 17.79 6.27
N LEU A 588 -7.63 17.99 6.66
CA LEU A 588 -6.56 16.99 6.49
C LEU A 588 -6.74 15.73 7.38
N LEU A 589 -7.57 15.80 8.42
CA LEU A 589 -7.72 14.77 9.46
C LEU A 589 -8.80 13.70 9.20
N LEU A 590 -9.71 13.89 8.23
CA LEU A 590 -10.95 13.09 8.16
C LEU A 590 -11.06 12.06 7.02
N VAL A 591 -10.22 12.12 5.97
CA VAL A 591 -10.45 11.31 4.74
C VAL A 591 -9.27 10.42 4.34
N VAL A 592 -8.02 10.80 4.64
CA VAL A 592 -6.82 10.05 4.21
C VAL A 592 -6.42 8.94 5.19
N TYR A 593 -6.79 9.09 6.46
CA TYR A 593 -6.37 8.23 7.56
C TYR A 593 -6.83 6.74 7.49
N PRO A 594 -8.10 6.41 7.16
CA PRO A 594 -8.62 5.04 7.38
C PRO A 594 -8.12 3.98 6.39
N SER A 595 -7.95 4.32 5.11
CA SER A 595 -7.53 3.37 4.06
C SER A 595 -6.03 3.06 4.11
N LEU A 596 -5.24 4.03 4.60
CA LEU A 596 -3.80 3.92 4.85
C LEU A 596 -3.51 2.95 6.01
N LEU A 597 -4.33 3.01 7.06
CA LEU A 597 -4.26 2.12 8.24
C LEU A 597 -4.60 0.65 7.90
N ALA A 598 -5.54 0.43 6.97
CA ALA A 598 -5.96 -0.91 6.50
C ALA A 598 -4.82 -1.79 5.97
N SER A 599 -3.99 -1.18 5.12
CA SER A 599 -3.02 -1.89 4.28
C SER A 599 -1.80 -2.33 5.09
N ILE A 600 -1.44 -1.55 6.12
CA ILE A 600 -0.17 -1.72 6.82
C ILE A 600 -0.27 -2.75 7.95
N ALA A 601 -1.47 -2.97 8.49
CA ALA A 601 -1.71 -3.90 9.58
C ALA A 601 -1.92 -5.37 9.19
N THR A 602 -1.95 -5.71 7.90
CA THR A 602 -2.30 -7.07 7.45
C THR A 602 -1.12 -7.93 6.98
N ASN A 603 0.08 -7.37 6.77
CA ASN A 603 1.22 -8.11 6.19
C ASN A 603 2.63 -7.70 6.65
N LEU A 604 2.76 -6.86 7.67
CA LEU A 604 4.07 -6.51 8.25
C LEU A 604 4.00 -6.64 9.78
N ASN A 605 5.16 -6.65 10.44
CA ASN A 605 5.28 -6.46 11.90
C ASN A 605 4.88 -5.02 12.23
N TYR A 606 3.67 -4.61 11.90
CA TYR A 606 3.10 -3.32 12.21
C TYR A 606 1.67 -3.54 12.66
N THR A 607 1.24 -2.79 13.66
CA THR A 607 -0.12 -2.83 14.17
C THR A 607 -0.63 -1.41 14.40
N ILE A 608 -1.93 -1.30 14.64
CA ILE A 608 -2.58 -0.02 14.93
C ILE A 608 -2.80 0.06 16.43
N VAL A 609 -2.24 1.09 17.05
CA VAL A 609 -2.59 1.48 18.41
C VAL A 609 -3.35 2.78 18.36
N ILE A 610 -4.43 2.84 19.11
CA ILE A 610 -5.19 4.07 19.30
C ILE A 610 -4.59 4.78 20.51
N ASP A 611 -4.15 6.01 20.32
CA ASP A 611 -3.68 6.83 21.42
C ASP A 611 -4.84 7.35 22.29
N ASP A 612 -4.57 7.96 23.44
CA ASP A 612 -5.63 8.41 24.35
C ASP A 612 -6.43 9.60 23.82
N HIS A 613 -5.93 10.30 22.79
CA HIS A 613 -6.72 11.29 22.06
C HIS A 613 -7.64 10.62 21.03
N GLY A 614 -7.58 9.30 20.95
CA GLY A 614 -8.38 8.49 20.06
C GLY A 614 -7.90 8.61 18.60
N ILE A 615 -6.66 9.00 18.37
CA ILE A 615 -6.04 9.03 17.06
C ILE A 615 -5.38 7.66 16.84
N PRO A 616 -5.72 6.94 15.74
CA PRO A 616 -5.07 5.69 15.42
C PRO A 616 -3.67 5.98 14.89
N ASN A 617 -2.66 5.30 15.39
CA ASN A 617 -1.33 5.39 14.85
C ASN A 617 -0.84 4.01 14.47
N LEU A 618 -0.08 4.00 13.39
CA LEU A 618 0.54 2.79 12.90
C LEU A 618 1.93 2.66 13.50
N ILE A 619 2.23 1.48 14.02
CA ILE A 619 3.44 1.24 14.79
C ILE A 619 4.11 -0.04 14.33
N ASP A 620 5.42 0.01 14.16
CA ASP A 620 6.28 -1.16 13.97
C ASP A 620 6.36 -1.99 15.25
N THR A 621 5.96 -3.25 15.18
CA THR A 621 6.04 -4.25 16.25
C THR A 621 7.35 -5.05 16.23
N ASN A 622 8.28 -4.78 15.33
CA ASN A 622 9.66 -5.28 15.47
C ASN A 622 10.32 -4.66 16.70
N GLU A 623 11.15 -5.42 17.43
CA GLU A 623 12.01 -4.84 18.46
C GLU A 623 12.92 -3.77 17.83
N PRO A 624 12.78 -2.48 18.21
CA PRO A 624 13.66 -1.45 17.70
C PRO A 624 15.07 -1.69 18.21
N LYS A 625 16.08 -1.47 17.35
CA LYS A 625 17.48 -1.38 17.80
C LYS A 625 17.70 0.00 18.41
N PHE A 626 17.51 0.10 19.72
CA PHE A 626 17.73 1.35 20.47
C PHE A 626 19.21 1.78 20.44
N THR A 627 19.43 3.04 20.14
CA THR A 627 20.73 3.71 20.21
C THR A 627 20.98 4.28 21.60
N GLN A 628 22.22 4.64 21.90
CA GLN A 628 22.56 5.30 23.16
C GLN A 628 21.92 6.69 23.32
N ALA A 629 21.54 7.34 22.20
CA ALA A 629 20.77 8.58 22.23
C ALA A 629 19.32 8.33 22.67
N ASP A 630 18.68 7.27 22.17
CA ASP A 630 17.31 6.90 22.54
C ASP A 630 17.21 6.59 24.04
N PHE A 631 18.20 5.88 24.60
CA PHE A 631 18.25 5.64 26.05
C PHE A 631 18.38 6.92 26.87
N LYS A 632 19.08 7.93 26.36
CA LYS A 632 19.21 9.22 27.03
C LYS A 632 17.91 10.02 26.96
N GLU A 633 17.24 10.02 25.82
CA GLU A 633 15.93 10.67 25.64
C GLU A 633 14.84 10.03 26.50
N ILE A 634 14.84 8.70 26.62
CA ILE A 634 13.98 7.96 27.55
C ILE A 634 14.22 8.41 28.99
N ASP A 635 15.47 8.46 29.44
CA ASP A 635 15.79 8.88 30.80
C ASP A 635 15.35 10.34 31.06
N GLU A 636 15.65 11.25 30.14
CA GLU A 636 15.26 12.66 30.24
C GLU A 636 13.73 12.86 30.26
N SER A 637 12.97 12.08 29.48
CA SER A 637 11.50 12.17 29.42
C SER A 637 10.82 11.56 30.65
N VAL A 638 11.33 10.44 31.17
CA VAL A 638 10.81 9.80 32.39
C VAL A 638 10.90 10.74 33.59
N GLN A 639 12.00 11.47 33.74
CA GLN A 639 12.22 12.42 34.84
C GLN A 639 11.26 13.62 34.83
N LYS A 640 10.57 13.87 33.72
CA LYS A 640 9.56 14.94 33.62
C LYS A 640 8.16 14.49 34.03
N THR A 641 7.98 13.23 34.41
CA THR A 641 6.70 12.74 34.94
C THR A 641 6.26 13.60 36.12
N THR A 642 5.03 14.11 36.08
CA THR A 642 4.48 14.98 37.11
C THR A 642 3.34 14.32 37.85
N PHE A 643 3.18 14.72 39.12
CA PHE A 643 2.18 14.17 40.03
C PHE A 643 1.35 15.29 40.61
N TYR A 644 0.07 15.36 40.29
CA TYR A 644 -0.83 16.40 40.78
C TYR A 644 -1.88 15.81 41.71
N LEU A 645 -1.89 16.28 42.95
CA LEU A 645 -2.89 15.92 43.95
C LEU A 645 -4.15 16.77 43.80
N TYR A 646 -5.27 16.08 43.79
CA TYR A 646 -6.62 16.62 43.84
C TYR A 646 -7.38 16.01 45.02
N THR A 647 -8.14 16.85 45.69
CA THR A 647 -9.06 16.50 46.76
C THR A 647 -10.34 17.31 46.58
N ARG A 648 -11.36 17.08 47.42
CA ARG A 648 -12.55 17.95 47.43
C ARG A 648 -12.25 19.42 47.76
N ASN A 649 -11.10 19.71 48.37
CA ASN A 649 -10.67 21.08 48.68
C ASN A 649 -10.01 21.78 47.48
N ASN A 650 -9.60 21.05 46.45
CA ASN A 650 -8.98 21.58 45.24
C ASN A 650 -9.37 20.76 43.99
N PRO A 651 -10.68 20.65 43.66
CA PRO A 651 -11.13 19.77 42.59
C PRO A 651 -10.68 20.22 41.20
N GLU A 652 -10.47 21.53 41.00
CA GLU A 652 -10.13 22.10 39.68
C GLU A 652 -8.62 22.27 39.47
N ILE A 653 -7.89 22.74 40.49
CA ILE A 653 -6.46 23.08 40.39
C ILE A 653 -5.64 22.11 41.25
N GLY A 654 -4.87 21.26 40.58
CA GLY A 654 -4.02 20.26 41.23
C GLY A 654 -2.83 20.89 41.93
N GLN A 655 -2.40 20.28 43.03
CA GLN A 655 -1.18 20.66 43.75
C GLN A 655 -0.08 19.65 43.44
N GLN A 656 1.04 20.12 42.88
CA GLN A 656 2.12 19.23 42.49
C GLN A 656 2.78 18.61 43.71
N LEU A 657 2.90 17.28 43.71
CA LEU A 657 3.71 16.51 44.64
C LEU A 657 5.07 16.25 44.00
N ILE A 658 6.13 16.48 44.76
CA ILE A 658 7.52 16.29 44.31
C ILE A 658 8.12 15.16 45.14
N ILE A 659 8.75 14.19 44.46
CA ILE A 659 9.43 13.06 45.10
C ILE A 659 10.52 13.58 46.02
N ASP A 660 10.64 12.98 47.21
CA ASP A 660 11.59 13.36 48.27
C ASP A 660 11.44 14.80 48.82
N ASP A 661 10.36 15.50 48.48
CA ASP A 661 10.05 16.83 49.01
C ASP A 661 8.79 16.81 49.91
N MET A 662 9.01 16.68 51.22
CA MET A 662 7.93 16.72 52.20
C MET A 662 7.23 18.07 52.31
N ASP A 663 7.84 19.16 51.85
CA ASP A 663 7.19 20.46 51.86
C ASP A 663 6.13 20.56 50.77
N SER A 664 6.32 19.91 49.61
CA SER A 664 5.28 19.78 48.58
C SER A 664 4.02 19.11 49.14
N VAL A 665 4.18 18.03 49.92
CA VAL A 665 3.09 17.30 50.58
C VAL A 665 2.41 18.16 51.65
N LYS A 666 3.18 18.79 52.55
CA LYS A 666 2.62 19.61 53.66
C LYS A 666 1.88 20.86 53.18
N LYS A 667 2.28 21.44 52.06
CA LYS A 667 1.62 22.61 51.45
C LYS A 667 0.39 22.22 50.63
N SER A 668 0.19 20.94 50.38
CA SER A 668 -0.95 20.40 49.66
C SER A 668 -2.13 20.08 50.60
N PHE A 669 -3.26 19.66 50.03
CA PHE A 669 -4.42 19.16 50.76
C PHE A 669 -4.34 17.65 51.10
N TRP A 670 -3.15 17.04 51.03
CA TRP A 670 -2.93 15.64 51.37
C TRP A 670 -3.51 15.27 52.74
N ASN A 671 -4.29 14.19 52.80
CA ASN A 671 -4.81 13.65 54.04
C ASN A 671 -4.54 12.14 54.16
N PRO A 672 -3.68 11.69 55.09
CA PRO A 672 -3.34 10.27 55.23
C PRO A 672 -4.52 9.36 55.62
N ASN A 673 -5.61 9.93 56.13
CA ASN A 673 -6.80 9.15 56.49
C ASN A 673 -7.70 8.84 55.27
N HIS A 674 -7.50 9.52 54.14
CA HIS A 674 -8.28 9.31 52.93
C HIS A 674 -7.68 8.19 52.08
N PRO A 675 -8.51 7.33 51.44
CA PRO A 675 -8.02 6.39 50.44
C PRO A 675 -7.35 7.13 49.28
N THR A 676 -6.28 6.55 48.74
CA THR A 676 -5.50 7.17 47.65
C THR A 676 -5.80 6.48 46.33
N ARG A 677 -5.99 7.25 45.26
CA ARG A 677 -6.19 6.75 43.89
C ARG A 677 -5.18 7.42 42.99
N PHE A 678 -4.26 6.64 42.43
CA PHE A 678 -3.39 7.08 41.37
C PHE A 678 -4.09 6.82 40.04
N VAL A 679 -4.13 7.81 39.14
CA VAL A 679 -4.79 7.69 37.84
C VAL A 679 -3.82 8.13 36.76
N THR A 680 -3.64 7.32 35.72
CA THR A 680 -2.72 7.61 34.64
C THR A 680 -3.32 7.33 33.27
N HIS A 681 -2.90 8.13 32.30
CA HIS A 681 -3.24 8.01 30.90
C HIS A 681 -2.27 7.02 30.21
N GLY A 682 -2.58 6.57 29.00
CA GLY A 682 -1.73 5.84 28.08
C GLY A 682 -1.00 6.70 27.04
N TRP A 683 -0.88 6.15 25.83
CA TRP A 683 0.01 6.67 24.79
C TRP A 683 -0.55 7.92 24.09
N HIS A 684 0.34 8.84 23.68
CA HIS A 684 0.06 10.24 23.33
C HIS A 684 -0.96 10.98 24.21
N GLY A 685 -1.24 10.50 25.42
CA GLY A 685 -2.23 11.08 26.30
C GLY A 685 -1.69 12.18 27.19
N ASN A 686 -2.62 12.70 27.98
CA ASN A 686 -2.35 13.56 29.12
C ASN A 686 -3.49 13.40 30.13
N CYS A 687 -3.38 14.05 31.28
CA CYS A 687 -4.40 13.97 32.32
C CYS A 687 -5.62 14.90 32.13
N ASP A 688 -5.76 15.63 31.02
CA ASP A 688 -6.83 16.64 30.86
C ASP A 688 -8.21 16.01 30.55
N GLY A 689 -8.28 14.72 30.21
CA GLY A 689 -9.50 13.99 29.82
C GLY A 689 -9.96 12.90 30.81
N GLY A 690 -9.85 11.62 30.43
CA GLY A 690 -10.36 10.48 31.22
C GLY A 690 -9.86 10.47 32.68
N CYS A 691 -8.61 10.88 32.92
CA CYS A 691 -8.05 11.05 34.26
C CYS A 691 -8.85 12.03 35.13
N THR A 692 -9.19 13.21 34.61
CA THR A 692 -9.98 14.21 35.34
C THR A 692 -11.42 13.75 35.54
N GLN A 693 -12.00 13.02 34.59
CA GLN A 693 -13.35 12.45 34.74
C GLN A 693 -13.40 11.35 35.82
N ILE A 694 -12.39 10.48 35.89
CA ILE A 694 -12.24 9.49 36.96
C ILE A 694 -12.05 10.19 38.31
N ARG A 695 -11.20 11.23 38.36
CA ARG A 695 -11.05 12.09 39.55
C ARG A 695 -12.41 12.62 40.00
N ASP A 696 -13.17 13.23 39.10
CA ASP A 696 -14.45 13.85 39.41
C ASP A 696 -15.46 12.82 39.93
N ALA A 697 -15.49 11.63 39.33
CA ALA A 697 -16.33 10.53 39.81
C ALA A 697 -15.99 10.12 41.25
N PHE A 698 -14.70 9.98 41.58
CA PHE A 698 -14.27 9.67 42.95
C PHE A 698 -14.60 10.80 43.94
N LEU A 699 -14.31 12.05 43.58
CA LEU A 699 -14.60 13.21 44.42
C LEU A 699 -16.12 13.38 44.63
N ASN A 700 -16.95 12.93 43.70
CA ASN A 700 -18.40 12.92 43.87
C ASN A 700 -18.86 11.91 44.94
N VAL A 701 -18.24 10.72 45.01
CA VAL A 701 -18.70 9.64 45.90
C VAL A 701 -18.02 9.59 47.27
N GLY A 702 -16.89 10.27 47.47
CA GLY A 702 -16.21 10.27 48.78
C GLY A 702 -15.03 11.22 48.90
N ASP A 703 -14.41 11.21 50.08
CA ASP A 703 -13.19 11.94 50.35
C ASP A 703 -11.98 11.07 49.99
N TYR A 704 -11.24 11.48 48.96
CA TYR A 704 -10.09 10.76 48.42
C TYR A 704 -8.89 11.69 48.24
N ASN A 705 -7.68 11.11 48.27
CA ASN A 705 -6.51 11.71 47.63
C ASN A 705 -6.43 11.17 46.19
N ILE A 706 -6.70 12.00 45.19
CA ILE A 706 -6.56 11.61 43.78
C ILE A 706 -5.26 12.18 43.25
N ILE A 707 -4.32 11.32 42.84
CA ILE A 707 -3.04 11.74 42.26
C ILE A 707 -3.06 11.39 40.78
N LEU A 708 -3.08 12.42 39.94
CA LEU A 708 -2.94 12.26 38.50
C LEU A 708 -1.46 12.12 38.16
N ILE A 709 -1.11 11.04 37.47
CA ILE A 709 0.23 10.75 36.96
C ILE A 709 0.27 11.16 35.50
N ASP A 710 0.88 12.30 35.24
CA ASP A 710 1.03 12.84 33.90
C ASP A 710 2.47 12.61 33.43
N TRP A 711 2.62 11.64 32.53
CA TRP A 711 3.89 11.24 31.94
C TRP A 711 3.93 11.59 30.45
N ARG A 712 3.21 12.65 30.05
CA ARG A 712 3.05 13.08 28.65
C ARG A 712 4.36 13.23 27.89
N ASP A 713 5.45 13.64 28.54
CA ASP A 713 6.76 13.72 27.86
C ASP A 713 7.20 12.33 27.39
N ALA A 714 7.19 11.33 28.28
CA ALA A 714 7.55 9.95 27.95
C ALA A 714 6.49 9.23 27.10
N ALA A 715 5.21 9.60 27.23
CA ALA A 715 4.10 9.04 26.47
C ALA A 715 4.01 9.60 25.04
N ASN A 716 4.52 10.81 24.78
CA ASN A 716 4.43 11.48 23.49
C ASN A 716 5.55 11.12 22.48
N HIS A 717 6.36 10.10 22.78
CA HIS A 717 7.32 9.55 21.83
C HIS A 717 6.69 8.48 20.94
N LEU A 718 7.45 7.99 19.95
CA LEU A 718 7.09 6.82 19.16
C LEU A 718 6.71 5.65 20.08
N TYR A 719 5.65 4.91 19.73
CA TYR A 719 5.06 3.90 20.63
C TYR A 719 6.09 2.93 21.23
N ALA A 720 7.04 2.41 20.44
CA ALA A 720 8.05 1.49 20.96
C ALA A 720 9.00 2.12 22.00
N ILE A 721 9.26 3.44 21.88
CA ILE A 721 9.97 4.22 22.91
C ILE A 721 9.08 4.34 24.15
N SER A 722 7.81 4.74 24.00
CA SER A 722 6.86 4.87 25.10
C SER A 722 6.61 3.54 25.84
N VAL A 723 6.56 2.42 25.11
CA VAL A 723 6.50 1.05 25.67
C VAL A 723 7.73 0.76 26.54
N ARG A 724 8.93 1.16 26.07
CA ARG A 724 10.17 0.96 26.82
C ARG A 724 10.32 1.93 27.98
N SER A 725 9.71 3.11 27.90
CA SER A 725 9.62 4.08 28.99
C SER A 725 8.65 3.63 30.08
N ALA A 726 7.58 2.90 29.75
CA ALA A 726 6.54 2.54 30.72
C ALA A 726 7.05 1.85 32.00
N PRO A 727 7.96 0.84 31.95
CA PRO A 727 8.56 0.28 33.17
C PRO A 727 9.40 1.28 33.97
N LEU A 728 10.04 2.26 33.33
CA LEU A 728 10.85 3.29 33.99
C LEU A 728 9.98 4.36 34.65
N VAL A 729 8.91 4.81 33.96
CA VAL A 729 7.86 5.64 34.54
C VAL A 729 7.25 4.93 35.75
N SER A 730 6.99 3.63 35.65
CA SER A 730 6.42 2.84 36.75
C SER A 730 7.33 2.80 37.99
N GLN A 731 8.65 2.71 37.80
CA GLN A 731 9.62 2.83 38.90
C GLN A 731 9.59 4.24 39.52
N HIS A 732 9.46 5.27 38.68
CA HIS A 732 9.36 6.65 39.15
C HIS A 732 8.08 6.89 39.97
N VAL A 733 6.94 6.36 39.53
CA VAL A 733 5.67 6.36 40.28
C VAL A 733 5.83 5.59 41.60
N ALA A 734 6.47 4.43 41.57
CA ALA A 734 6.75 3.65 42.78
C ALA A 734 7.65 4.39 43.78
N PHE A 735 8.61 5.21 43.32
CA PHE A 735 9.38 6.08 44.20
C PHE A 735 8.50 7.09 44.93
N LEU A 736 7.53 7.72 44.25
CA LEU A 736 6.56 8.58 44.91
C LEU A 736 5.71 7.80 45.93
N ILE A 737 5.19 6.63 45.56
CA ILE A 737 4.38 5.79 46.45
C ILE A 737 5.18 5.45 47.73
N ASN A 738 6.41 4.97 47.57
CA ASN A 738 7.30 4.61 48.68
C ASN A 738 7.64 5.83 49.55
N PHE A 739 7.85 7.00 48.93
CA PHE A 739 8.10 8.25 49.63
C PHE A 739 6.88 8.68 50.47
N LEU A 740 5.67 8.63 49.91
CA LEU A 740 4.42 8.96 50.61
C LEU A 740 4.07 7.95 51.70
N GLU A 741 4.33 6.66 51.48
CA GLU A 741 4.14 5.62 52.49
C GLU A 741 5.05 5.87 53.69
N LYS A 742 6.34 6.08 53.44
CA LYS A 742 7.34 6.27 54.49
C LYS A 742 7.18 7.56 55.27
N ASN A 743 6.82 8.66 54.60
CA ASN A 743 6.92 10.00 55.19
C ASN A 743 5.57 10.72 55.34
N ALA A 744 4.53 10.28 54.63
CA ALA A 744 3.21 10.91 54.60
C ALA A 744 2.07 9.97 55.00
N ASN A 745 2.37 8.78 55.55
CA ASN A 745 1.42 7.77 56.02
C ASN A 745 0.40 7.32 54.96
N LEU A 746 0.83 7.15 53.70
CA LEU A 746 0.01 6.48 52.69
C LEU A 746 -0.25 5.02 53.10
N ASP A 747 -1.52 4.61 53.13
CA ASP A 747 -1.94 3.25 53.44
C ASP A 747 -2.08 2.42 52.15
N SER A 748 -1.16 1.47 51.93
CA SER A 748 -1.15 0.61 50.73
C SER A 748 -2.42 -0.25 50.61
N ASN A 749 -3.06 -0.59 51.73
CA ASN A 749 -4.30 -1.40 51.76
C ASN A 749 -5.55 -0.62 51.34
N LYS A 750 -5.44 0.70 51.20
CA LYS A 750 -6.51 1.59 50.73
C LYS A 750 -6.11 2.34 49.46
N THR A 751 -5.03 1.92 48.82
CA THR A 751 -4.49 2.55 47.62
C THR A 751 -4.88 1.76 46.38
N ALA A 752 -5.37 2.45 45.36
CA ALA A 752 -5.60 1.86 44.03
C ALA A 752 -4.80 2.63 42.97
N ILE A 753 -4.36 1.92 41.93
CA ILE A 753 -3.73 2.52 40.75
C ILE A 753 -4.56 2.15 39.52
N ILE A 754 -5.01 3.17 38.80
CA ILE A 754 -5.90 3.06 37.64
C ILE A 754 -5.15 3.55 36.41
N GLY A 755 -5.16 2.75 35.35
CA GLY A 755 -4.51 3.11 34.10
C GLY A 755 -5.30 2.64 32.89
N HIS A 756 -5.36 3.49 31.86
CA HIS A 756 -5.95 3.20 30.55
C HIS A 756 -4.88 2.90 29.51
N SER A 757 -5.16 1.99 28.58
CA SER A 757 -4.29 1.71 27.43
C SER A 757 -2.86 1.36 27.87
N LEU A 758 -1.83 2.05 27.36
CA LEU A 758 -0.44 1.90 27.80
C LEU A 758 -0.24 2.23 29.30
N GLY A 759 -1.07 3.12 29.83
CA GLY A 759 -1.11 3.50 31.24
C GLY A 759 -1.58 2.37 32.15
N ALA A 760 -2.32 1.38 31.64
CA ALA A 760 -2.67 0.19 32.40
C ALA A 760 -1.41 -0.60 32.82
N HIS A 761 -0.43 -0.69 31.92
CA HIS A 761 0.88 -1.27 32.23
C HIS A 761 1.65 -0.44 33.24
N VAL A 762 1.64 0.89 33.09
CA VAL A 762 2.24 1.80 34.08
C VAL A 762 1.62 1.59 35.46
N ALA A 763 0.28 1.49 35.53
CA ALA A 763 -0.44 1.30 36.77
C ALA A 763 -0.06 -0.01 37.48
N SER A 764 -0.10 -1.12 36.74
CA SER A 764 0.21 -2.45 37.29
C SER A 764 1.68 -2.58 37.70
N LEU A 765 2.61 -2.15 36.85
CA LEU A 765 4.04 -2.23 37.15
C LEU A 765 4.43 -1.28 38.30
N SER A 766 3.75 -0.14 38.46
CA SER A 766 3.95 0.74 39.63
C SER A 766 3.59 0.03 40.94
N ALA A 767 2.48 -0.71 40.96
CA ALA A 767 2.08 -1.51 42.12
C ALA A 767 3.09 -2.63 42.41
N ARG A 768 3.65 -3.26 41.36
CA ARG A 768 4.71 -4.26 41.47
C ARG A 768 6.00 -3.69 42.06
N PHE A 769 6.41 -2.49 41.65
CA PHE A 769 7.66 -1.85 42.09
C PHE A 769 7.52 -1.15 43.45
N ALA A 770 6.30 -0.95 43.96
CA ALA A 770 6.09 -0.44 45.31
C ALA A 770 6.63 -1.43 46.36
N THR A 771 7.12 -0.89 47.48
CA THR A 771 7.70 -1.69 48.58
C THR A 771 6.63 -2.54 49.24
N SER A 772 5.48 -1.92 49.53
CA SER A 772 4.31 -2.60 50.05
C SER A 772 3.38 -3.03 48.91
N LYS A 773 2.74 -4.19 49.09
CA LYS A 773 1.76 -4.69 48.13
C LYS A 773 0.53 -3.78 48.11
N ILE A 774 0.26 -3.18 46.95
CA ILE A 774 -0.89 -2.28 46.73
C ILE A 774 -2.19 -3.08 46.70
N ALA A 775 -3.26 -2.52 47.26
CA ALA A 775 -4.55 -3.19 47.34
C ALA A 775 -5.16 -3.48 45.97
N GLU A 776 -5.24 -2.47 45.10
CA GLU A 776 -6.05 -2.56 43.89
C GLU A 776 -5.30 -1.99 42.67
N VAL A 777 -5.35 -2.71 41.56
CA VAL A 777 -5.03 -2.18 40.23
C VAL A 777 -6.25 -2.35 39.34
N ILE A 778 -6.63 -1.27 38.67
CA ILE A 778 -7.70 -1.27 37.66
C ILE A 778 -7.07 -0.96 36.31
N ALA A 779 -7.08 -1.96 35.44
CA ALA A 779 -6.46 -1.93 34.13
C ALA A 779 -7.56 -1.79 33.06
N LEU A 780 -7.68 -0.59 32.49
CA LEU A 780 -8.74 -0.22 31.55
C LEU A 780 -8.24 -0.43 30.12
N ASP A 781 -8.78 -1.46 29.46
CA ASP A 781 -8.41 -1.95 28.12
C ASP A 781 -6.89 -1.91 27.84
N PRO A 782 -6.08 -2.72 28.56
CA PRO A 782 -4.62 -2.66 28.48
C PRO A 782 -4.12 -2.88 27.05
N ALA A 783 -3.15 -2.09 26.59
CA ALA A 783 -2.67 -2.16 25.20
C ALA A 783 -2.03 -3.52 24.87
N ALA A 784 -2.44 -4.16 23.77
CA ALA A 784 -1.89 -5.45 23.32
C ALA A 784 -0.56 -5.34 22.57
N PRO A 785 -0.37 -4.36 21.66
CA PRO A 785 0.85 -4.25 20.88
C PRO A 785 2.11 -4.16 21.75
N LEU A 786 3.07 -5.06 21.49
CA LEU A 786 4.32 -5.26 22.23
C LEU A 786 4.17 -5.76 23.68
N PHE A 787 2.95 -6.13 24.12
CA PHE A 787 2.69 -6.69 25.46
C PHE A 787 1.96 -8.04 25.46
N GLU A 788 1.14 -8.38 24.46
CA GLU A 788 0.27 -9.58 24.48
C GLU A 788 1.05 -10.86 24.79
N THR A 789 2.29 -10.98 24.29
CA THR A 789 3.15 -12.15 24.51
C THR A 789 4.05 -12.04 25.75
N ASN A 790 4.08 -10.89 26.43
CA ASN A 790 5.00 -10.65 27.54
C ASN A 790 4.57 -11.42 28.80
N GLY A 791 5.55 -11.71 29.66
CA GLY A 791 5.33 -12.43 30.91
C GLY A 791 5.00 -11.52 32.11
N PRO A 792 4.75 -12.11 33.29
CA PRO A 792 4.60 -11.37 34.53
C PRO A 792 5.81 -10.45 34.81
N GLY A 793 5.55 -9.16 35.00
CA GLY A 793 6.58 -8.15 35.28
C GLY A 793 7.04 -7.30 34.12
N GLU A 794 6.55 -7.62 32.94
CA GLU A 794 6.79 -6.85 31.72
C GLU A 794 5.50 -6.23 31.17
N ARG A 795 4.35 -6.52 31.81
CA ARG A 795 3.01 -6.02 31.49
C ARG A 795 2.10 -6.10 32.72
N VAL A 796 0.82 -5.77 32.54
CA VAL A 796 -0.23 -6.00 33.57
C VAL A 796 -0.27 -7.48 33.91
N ASP A 797 -0.23 -7.82 35.19
CA ASP A 797 -0.36 -9.20 35.66
C ASP A 797 -1.05 -9.27 37.03
N LYS A 798 -1.87 -10.31 37.23
CA LYS A 798 -2.60 -10.60 38.47
C LYS A 798 -1.75 -10.64 39.74
N SER A 799 -0.44 -10.82 39.63
CA SER A 799 0.48 -10.87 40.77
C SER A 799 0.90 -9.49 41.28
N ASP A 800 0.70 -8.42 40.50
CA ASP A 800 1.26 -7.09 40.76
C ASP A 800 0.56 -6.33 41.91
N ALA A 801 -0.68 -6.67 42.25
CA ALA A 801 -1.42 -6.12 43.39
C ALA A 801 -2.17 -7.22 44.18
N ILE A 802 -2.88 -6.86 45.26
CA ILE A 802 -3.76 -7.81 45.96
C ILE A 802 -4.93 -8.21 45.04
N LEU A 803 -5.55 -7.22 44.39
CA LEU A 803 -6.58 -7.41 43.38
C LEU A 803 -6.21 -6.64 42.12
N VAL A 804 -6.20 -7.33 40.97
CA VAL A 804 -6.04 -6.71 39.65
C VAL A 804 -7.30 -6.97 38.86
N GLN A 805 -8.07 -5.91 38.57
CA GLN A 805 -9.25 -6.01 37.72
C GLN A 805 -8.97 -5.43 36.34
N VAL A 806 -9.28 -6.21 35.31
CA VAL A 806 -9.10 -5.80 33.91
C VAL A 806 -10.47 -5.65 33.26
N ILE A 807 -10.69 -4.53 32.56
CA ILE A 807 -11.91 -4.27 31.78
C ILE A 807 -11.52 -4.24 30.30
N HIS A 808 -11.92 -5.27 29.56
CA HIS A 808 -11.60 -5.48 28.16
C HIS A 808 -12.73 -4.96 27.27
N THR A 809 -12.45 -3.98 26.41
CA THR A 809 -13.46 -3.37 25.54
C THR A 809 -13.10 -3.33 24.06
N CYS A 810 -11.82 -3.51 23.69
CA CYS A 810 -11.36 -3.55 22.29
C CYS A 810 -10.35 -4.67 21.99
N THR A 811 -10.63 -5.92 22.39
CA THR A 811 -9.66 -7.04 22.29
C THR A 811 -9.40 -7.58 20.88
N LYS A 812 -10.07 -7.02 19.86
CA LYS A 812 -9.95 -7.48 18.47
C LYS A 812 -8.68 -6.96 17.81
N PHE A 813 -8.21 -5.78 18.22
CA PHE A 813 -7.07 -5.10 17.58
C PHE A 813 -6.18 -4.30 18.55
N VAL A 814 -6.74 -3.64 19.57
CA VAL A 814 -5.98 -2.67 20.40
C VAL A 814 -5.72 -3.20 21.81
N GLY A 815 -6.72 -3.77 22.48
CA GLY A 815 -6.64 -4.24 23.87
C GLY A 815 -6.18 -5.70 24.00
N ILE A 816 -5.53 -6.06 25.12
CA ILE A 816 -5.07 -7.42 25.39
C ILE A 816 -6.27 -8.38 25.38
N LYS A 817 -6.14 -9.50 24.68
CA LYS A 817 -7.20 -10.52 24.61
C LYS A 817 -7.15 -11.49 25.78
N SER A 818 -5.95 -11.85 26.21
CA SER A 818 -5.73 -12.81 27.29
C SER A 818 -6.28 -12.31 28.63
N ALA A 819 -6.80 -13.23 29.45
CA ALA A 819 -7.18 -12.92 30.83
C ALA A 819 -5.90 -12.82 31.69
N ILE A 820 -5.61 -11.62 32.19
CA ILE A 820 -4.34 -11.27 32.84
C ILE A 820 -4.52 -10.74 34.26
N GLY A 821 -5.75 -10.51 34.71
CA GLY A 821 -6.08 -10.03 36.05
C GLY A 821 -6.37 -11.12 37.07
N THR A 822 -6.66 -10.69 38.30
CA THR A 822 -7.39 -11.51 39.28
C THR A 822 -8.83 -11.71 38.81
N SER A 823 -9.43 -10.66 38.22
CA SER A 823 -10.74 -10.71 37.58
C SER A 823 -10.70 -9.96 36.24
N ASP A 824 -11.20 -10.58 35.18
CA ASP A 824 -11.21 -10.03 33.83
C ASP A 824 -12.65 -9.92 33.32
N PHE A 825 -13.09 -8.70 33.01
CA PHE A 825 -14.45 -8.42 32.54
C PHE A 825 -14.43 -8.08 31.06
N TYR A 826 -15.28 -8.75 30.29
CA TYR A 826 -15.47 -8.58 28.85
C TYR A 826 -16.90 -8.06 28.59
N PRO A 827 -17.22 -6.80 28.90
CA PRO A 827 -18.49 -6.19 28.55
C PRO A 827 -18.77 -6.36 27.06
N ASN A 828 -19.99 -6.83 26.77
CA ASN A 828 -20.50 -7.12 25.44
C ASN A 828 -19.72 -8.19 24.66
N GLY A 829 -18.81 -8.92 25.31
CA GLY A 829 -17.89 -9.86 24.67
C GLY A 829 -16.47 -9.32 24.52
N GLY A 830 -16.23 -8.06 24.89
CA GLY A 830 -14.91 -7.42 24.98
C GLY A 830 -14.28 -6.99 23.65
N GLU A 831 -14.89 -7.33 22.51
CA GLU A 831 -14.39 -6.94 21.19
C GLU A 831 -15.09 -5.69 20.65
N GLU A 832 -16.42 -5.66 20.64
CA GLU A 832 -17.24 -4.58 20.08
C GLU A 832 -18.24 -4.08 21.13
N GLN A 833 -18.42 -2.76 21.22
CA GLN A 833 -19.27 -2.14 22.22
C GLN A 833 -20.53 -1.51 21.59
N PRO A 834 -21.72 -1.65 22.21
CA PRO A 834 -22.93 -1.00 21.76
C PRO A 834 -22.74 0.52 21.59
N GLY A 835 -23.23 1.06 20.47
CA GLY A 835 -23.09 2.48 20.14
C GLY A 835 -21.79 2.86 19.42
N CYS A 836 -20.83 1.96 19.26
CA CYS A 836 -19.56 2.24 18.56
C CYS A 836 -19.57 1.88 17.06
N GLY A 837 -20.57 1.15 16.57
CA GLY A 837 -20.56 0.59 15.21
C GLY A 837 -19.71 -0.69 15.11
N PRO A 838 -19.81 -1.43 13.99
CA PRO A 838 -19.11 -2.71 13.84
C PRO A 838 -17.62 -2.52 13.55
N ILE A 839 -16.77 -3.40 14.10
CA ILE A 839 -15.32 -3.41 13.85
C ILE A 839 -15.02 -4.61 12.94
N LYS A 840 -15.19 -4.46 11.63
CA LYS A 840 -15.04 -5.54 10.65
C LYS A 840 -13.59 -5.74 10.22
N TRP A 841 -12.79 -4.67 10.21
CA TRP A 841 -11.38 -4.70 9.85
C TRP A 841 -10.64 -3.54 10.53
N ILE A 842 -9.30 -3.56 10.50
CA ILE A 842 -8.46 -2.70 11.32
C ILE A 842 -8.45 -1.20 10.96
N GLY A 843 -9.18 -0.75 9.95
CA GLY A 843 -9.38 0.69 9.68
C GLY A 843 -10.79 1.18 9.97
N ASP A 844 -11.61 0.40 10.68
CA ASP A 844 -12.82 0.90 11.35
C ASP A 844 -12.43 1.72 12.61
N VAL A 845 -11.57 2.72 12.41
CA VAL A 845 -10.88 3.52 13.45
C VAL A 845 -11.85 4.11 14.46
N GLU A 846 -12.94 4.72 13.99
CA GLU A 846 -13.91 5.37 14.87
C GLU A 846 -14.59 4.36 15.80
N ALA A 847 -14.90 3.17 15.27
CA ALA A 847 -15.51 2.11 16.04
C ALA A 847 -14.52 1.52 17.06
N MET A 848 -13.27 1.32 16.67
CA MET A 848 -12.20 0.88 17.57
C MET A 848 -11.90 1.91 18.66
N ARG A 849 -11.84 3.21 18.32
CA ARG A 849 -11.63 4.31 19.27
C ARG A 849 -12.74 4.34 20.30
N CYS A 850 -13.98 4.35 19.82
CA CYS A 850 -15.14 4.32 20.70
C CYS A 850 -15.11 3.09 21.63
N ALA A 851 -14.77 1.91 21.10
CA ALA A 851 -14.66 0.69 21.89
C ALA A 851 -13.51 0.73 22.91
N HIS A 852 -12.33 1.25 22.56
CA HIS A 852 -11.17 1.37 23.45
C HIS A 852 -11.50 2.26 24.67
N SER A 853 -12.04 3.47 24.41
CA SER A 853 -12.44 4.42 25.45
C SER A 853 -13.64 3.97 26.30
N ARG A 854 -14.38 2.91 25.91
CA ARG A 854 -15.51 2.42 26.73
C ARG A 854 -15.06 1.89 28.08
N SER A 855 -13.85 1.37 28.20
CA SER A 855 -13.34 0.88 29.49
C SER A 855 -13.33 1.99 30.54
N GLU A 856 -12.85 3.19 30.19
CA GLU A 856 -12.90 4.38 31.05
C GLU A 856 -14.33 4.79 31.35
N MET A 857 -15.20 4.89 30.33
CA MET A 857 -16.58 5.34 30.52
C MET A 857 -17.38 4.40 31.43
N TYR A 858 -17.23 3.08 31.24
CA TYR A 858 -17.86 2.10 32.12
C TYR A 858 -17.31 2.18 33.54
N TYR A 859 -16.00 2.39 33.69
CA TYR A 859 -15.40 2.53 35.01
C TYR A 859 -15.87 3.81 35.73
N ILE A 860 -15.90 4.96 35.05
CA ILE A 860 -16.42 6.24 35.57
C ILE A 860 -17.86 6.07 36.06
N GLU A 861 -18.73 5.46 35.25
CA GLU A 861 -20.11 5.21 35.65
C GLU A 861 -20.20 4.22 36.81
N SER A 862 -19.36 3.18 36.83
CA SER A 862 -19.33 2.19 37.92
C SER A 862 -18.92 2.79 39.27
N ILE A 863 -18.09 3.85 39.29
CA ILE A 863 -17.72 4.53 40.55
C ILE A 863 -18.96 5.14 41.22
N THR A 864 -19.83 5.76 40.42
CA THR A 864 -21.07 6.39 40.91
C THR A 864 -22.26 5.42 40.99
N ASN A 865 -22.19 4.29 40.31
CA ASN A 865 -23.17 3.21 40.33
C ASN A 865 -22.49 1.83 40.54
N PRO A 866 -22.02 1.52 41.77
CA PRO A 866 -21.17 0.36 42.04
C PRO A 866 -21.86 -1.00 41.84
N THR A 867 -23.19 -1.04 41.77
CA THR A 867 -23.96 -2.26 41.49
C THR A 867 -24.47 -2.33 40.05
N GLY A 868 -24.22 -1.31 39.21
CA GLY A 868 -24.85 -1.17 37.90
C GLY A 868 -24.30 -2.10 36.81
N PHE A 869 -23.07 -2.57 36.97
CA PHE A 869 -22.39 -3.46 36.01
C PHE A 869 -22.22 -4.86 36.58
N ARG A 870 -23.36 -5.52 36.84
CA ARG A 870 -23.39 -6.88 37.40
C ARG A 870 -23.01 -7.93 36.35
N ALA A 871 -22.10 -8.83 36.70
CA ALA A 871 -21.76 -10.02 35.93
C ALA A 871 -21.91 -11.26 36.81
N ARG A 872 -23.03 -11.99 36.67
CA ARG A 872 -23.45 -13.06 37.61
C ARG A 872 -23.61 -12.51 39.03
N ASP A 873 -22.75 -12.90 39.96
CA ASP A 873 -22.85 -12.56 41.38
C ASP A 873 -21.77 -11.56 41.83
N VAL A 874 -21.04 -10.98 40.88
CA VAL A 874 -20.00 -9.98 41.14
C VAL A 874 -20.21 -8.73 40.29
N PHE A 875 -19.52 -7.65 40.64
CA PHE A 875 -19.67 -6.35 39.97
C PHE A 875 -18.37 -5.90 39.30
N MET A 876 -18.50 -5.33 38.08
CA MET A 876 -17.41 -4.70 37.36
C MET A 876 -17.22 -3.26 37.84
N GLY A 877 -15.97 -2.88 38.09
CA GLY A 877 -15.57 -1.53 38.50
C GLY A 877 -15.96 -1.20 39.95
N GLY A 878 -16.32 0.08 40.17
CA GLY A 878 -16.68 0.62 41.48
C GLY A 878 -15.54 1.41 42.17
N PRO A 879 -15.85 2.09 43.29
CA PRO A 879 -14.86 2.81 44.08
C PRO A 879 -13.88 1.89 44.83
N SER A 880 -14.20 0.60 44.92
CA SER A 880 -13.33 -0.50 45.37
C SER A 880 -13.72 -1.76 44.62
N ILE A 881 -12.75 -2.62 44.32
CA ILE A 881 -12.99 -3.85 43.56
C ILE A 881 -13.82 -4.83 44.41
N ASP A 882 -14.80 -5.50 43.79
CA ASP A 882 -15.52 -6.60 44.41
C ASP A 882 -14.56 -7.77 44.71
N ARG A 883 -14.31 -8.02 46.00
CA ARG A 883 -13.36 -9.02 46.47
C ARG A 883 -13.75 -10.46 46.12
N ASN A 884 -15.00 -10.70 45.73
CA ASN A 884 -15.46 -12.01 45.29
C ASN A 884 -15.20 -12.25 43.80
N ALA A 885 -14.84 -11.21 43.02
CA ALA A 885 -14.50 -11.35 41.62
C ALA A 885 -13.16 -12.07 41.46
N ASN A 886 -13.19 -13.29 40.92
CA ASN A 886 -12.01 -14.09 40.61
C ASN A 886 -12.26 -14.95 39.37
N GLY A 887 -11.54 -14.66 38.29
CA GLY A 887 -11.71 -15.29 36.98
C GLY A 887 -12.35 -14.37 35.94
N THR A 888 -12.89 -14.96 34.88
CA THR A 888 -13.38 -14.23 33.70
C THR A 888 -14.89 -14.09 33.68
N TYR A 889 -15.36 -12.89 33.35
CA TYR A 889 -16.77 -12.50 33.39
C TYR A 889 -17.19 -11.80 32.10
N THR A 890 -18.44 -11.99 31.70
CA THR A 890 -19.09 -11.27 30.60
C THR A 890 -20.39 -10.66 31.10
N LEU A 891 -20.73 -9.50 30.56
CA LEU A 891 -21.97 -8.76 30.86
C LEU A 891 -22.42 -7.98 29.62
N LYS A 892 -23.62 -7.41 29.64
CA LYS A 892 -24.14 -6.53 28.60
C LYS A 892 -24.27 -5.11 29.12
N THR A 893 -24.11 -4.12 28.25
CA THR A 893 -24.30 -2.70 28.56
C THR A 893 -25.23 -2.04 27.53
N ALA A 894 -25.77 -0.88 27.85
CA ALA A 894 -26.45 -0.03 26.86
C ALA A 894 -25.47 0.63 25.89
N SER A 895 -25.99 1.21 24.80
CA SER A 895 -25.22 1.96 23.80
C SER A 895 -24.90 3.39 24.19
N GLU A 896 -25.67 3.98 25.10
CA GLU A 896 -25.51 5.36 25.58
C GLU A 896 -25.60 5.38 27.11
N SER A 897 -25.04 6.42 27.76
CA SER A 897 -25.10 6.53 29.21
C SER A 897 -26.53 6.87 29.67
N PRO A 898 -27.05 6.27 30.77
CA PRO A 898 -26.38 5.28 31.61
C PRO A 898 -26.18 3.93 30.90
N PHE A 899 -24.94 3.44 30.91
CA PHE A 899 -24.54 2.19 30.27
C PHE A 899 -24.91 0.97 31.11
N ALA A 900 -24.99 1.13 32.43
CA ALA A 900 -25.42 0.11 33.38
C ALA A 900 -26.86 -0.33 33.09
N LEU A 901 -27.10 -1.65 33.07
CA LEU A 901 -28.42 -2.24 32.83
C LEU A 901 -29.09 -2.79 34.10
N GLY A 902 -28.37 -2.82 35.23
CA GLY A 902 -28.86 -3.33 36.52
C GLY A 902 -28.46 -4.77 36.81
#